data_AF-A0A363UKT7-F1
#
_entry.id   AF-A0A363UKT7-F1
#
_cell.length_a   1.000
_cell.length_b   1.000
_cell.length_c   1.000
_cell.angle_alpha   90.00
_cell.angle_beta   90.00
_cell.angle_gamma   90.00
#
_symmetry.space_group_name_H-M   'P 1'
#
loop_
_entity.id
_entity.type
_entity.pdbx_description
1 polymer ?
#
loop_
_entity_poly.entity_id
_entity_poly.type
_entity_poly.pdbx_seq_one_letter_code
_entity_poly.pdbx_strand_id
1 'polypeptide(L)'
;MLKQLSARRRVTRNLAICLAAGLGAITAPAALAQMVNWAPGPGEVAYEDRAAGDTYIVLHQADPLALYAGDIDGLVATTPRLRGERRLDVHSADAVAYLGFLDAQHDALITAAEAALGRDLTIRRRLRYALSGFTAVMSPEEARVVASLPGVRRVEAGVALTLQTDNGPAWIGADGAYDGTGTHDGIGTRGEGIIVGVIDSGVNHDHPSFAATGPVDGYVHENPLTDPITGLPTYVGACDPVTGQPFCNDKLIGVWDFTGTTPHDDNGHGSHTASTTAGNVVDAVLTAPTIDLDRRISGVAPHANIISYKGCITTPAIGTCLTPETDAAIDQAVADGVDVINFSIGGPAGDPWSDSGALGFLAAQAAGIFVATSAGNDGPKAATLGSPADAPWLTSVAASTHDRSLGNRLIGMAGGQSAPPADIAGKSLTSALPETRIVYAGDYGDPLCQTPYTAGTFNGEIVVCDRGINARVEKAENVEAGGAGGFVLANDSANGNSLVADGYVIPGVHITYDDGVVLKAWLADGGDDHVAQIEGTTAVAARENGDVMAGFSSRGQNPSAPGLVKPDITAPGVDILAAVLTDLTNPSTSPEYGVISGTSMSSPHTAGAAALIRALQPDWTPDQVKSALMTTAYVVRGKTGTDGLVKEDGVTPADALDLGAGRVDLTQAARAGFLMSEIEANYTAADPAAGGDPTTLNLPSLGHGNCLGSCSWTRTLTGAVATDWTVSVSSPDGLPVTVEPASFSLGAGEDITLSVTADVEGLQINRWAFADLVFTPADAAIPVAHLPMAVRIGPIPETRSFDITTYQGSVTIEDFVSQIDIASFTPTISGMQRGLTTERTMTQDPTVLDPYDGPHSGPDDPDPAAGTFFVLVDVPEPGGKLLDTRISETTSADMDLFVGKDNNGDGLPDEGEELCAAATAAALEQCTLVAPEAGTYWILVQNWLTGSGADAVTLSTTVIPAEDLGNLTATAPSPVGAGEPFDITLAWSESDFEVGDTWVGLVEVNSGSSSVTDVAIMVVEFNVTDLTDTPPDDDPTPGDDPADRNPPTGSGGALGWATLFALLGAFLRRRRV
;
A
#
# COMPACT_ATOMS: atom_id res chain seq x y z
N MET A 1 62.78 56.25 8.16
CA MET A 1 62.32 56.30 6.76
C MET A 1 61.42 55.09 6.54
N LEU A 2 60.31 55.27 5.80
CA LEU A 2 59.15 54.37 5.58
C LEU A 2 59.42 52.84 5.61
N LYS A 3 58.50 51.94 6.00
CA LYS A 3 57.21 51.95 6.76
C LYS A 3 56.99 50.47 7.20
N GLN A 4 56.96 50.14 8.50
CA GLN A 4 55.77 49.74 9.30
C GLN A 4 55.08 48.41 8.87
N LEU A 5 54.73 47.43 9.73
CA LEU A 5 54.82 47.31 11.21
C LEU A 5 54.90 45.84 11.69
N SER A 6 55.71 45.65 12.74
CA SER A 6 55.75 44.65 13.82
C SER A 6 54.51 43.75 14.08
N ALA A 7 54.57 42.45 14.36
CA ALA A 7 55.37 41.69 15.35
C ALA A 7 55.04 41.93 16.84
N ARG A 8 54.64 40.88 17.58
CA ARG A 8 54.94 40.70 19.03
C ARG A 8 54.67 39.28 19.54
N ARG A 9 55.56 38.79 20.42
CA ARG A 9 55.41 37.59 21.25
C ARG A 9 55.61 37.99 22.72
N ARG A 10 54.87 37.33 23.62
CA ARG A 10 55.22 36.98 25.02
C ARG A 10 55.21 38.04 26.17
N VAL A 11 54.33 37.75 27.15
CA VAL A 11 54.63 37.31 28.56
C VAL A 11 54.31 38.23 29.76
N THR A 12 53.60 37.64 30.73
CA THR A 12 53.29 38.06 32.13
C THR A 12 52.41 39.33 32.32
N ARG A 13 51.62 39.47 33.39
CA ARG A 13 51.63 38.85 34.73
C ARG A 13 50.24 38.89 35.41
N ASN A 14 50.06 38.09 36.47
CA ASN A 14 48.88 38.03 37.36
C ASN A 14 48.29 39.40 37.75
N LEU A 15 46.95 39.45 37.90
CA LEU A 15 46.31 40.27 38.94
C LEU A 15 44.97 39.66 39.37
N ALA A 16 44.73 39.58 40.68
CA ALA A 16 43.39 39.45 41.24
C ALA A 16 42.86 40.85 41.56
N ILE A 17 41.56 41.09 41.42
CA ILE A 17 40.74 42.07 42.19
C ILE A 17 39.28 41.93 41.73
N CYS A 18 38.34 41.91 42.69
CA CYS A 18 36.90 41.93 42.45
C CYS A 18 36.34 43.37 42.53
N LEU A 19 35.06 43.54 42.11
CA LEU A 19 34.23 44.76 42.19
C LEU A 19 34.69 45.92 41.27
N ALA A 20 33.87 46.56 40.45
CA ALA A 20 32.40 46.62 40.35
C ALA A 20 31.97 47.38 39.06
N ALA A 21 30.65 47.46 38.85
CA ALA A 21 29.91 48.30 37.89
C ALA A 21 29.97 47.88 36.41
N GLY A 22 28.85 47.34 35.92
CA GLY A 22 28.68 46.98 34.50
C GLY A 22 27.52 46.07 34.16
N LEU A 23 26.42 46.01 34.94
CA LEU A 23 25.19 45.35 34.49
C LEU A 23 24.53 46.18 33.38
N GLY A 24 25.01 46.03 32.16
CA GLY A 24 24.22 46.19 30.96
C GLY A 24 23.63 44.84 30.60
N ALA A 25 22.48 44.50 31.17
CA ALA A 25 21.74 43.33 30.73
C ALA A 25 21.27 43.60 29.29
N ILE A 26 21.83 42.88 28.32
CA ILE A 26 21.17 42.71 27.02
C ILE A 26 20.04 41.72 27.29
N THR A 27 18.92 42.24 27.78
CA THR A 27 17.66 41.53 27.73
C THR A 27 17.29 41.40 26.25
N ALA A 28 17.47 40.21 25.68
CA ALA A 28 16.63 39.83 24.56
C ALA A 28 15.17 40.09 24.97
N PRO A 29 14.34 40.69 24.09
CA PRO A 29 12.93 40.84 24.43
C PRO A 29 12.37 39.43 24.62
N ALA A 30 11.89 39.15 25.83
CA ALA A 30 10.96 38.04 26.00
C ALA A 30 9.77 38.38 25.11
N ALA A 31 9.63 37.66 23.99
CA ALA A 31 8.43 37.73 23.20
C ALA A 31 7.28 37.39 24.15
N LEU A 32 6.32 38.31 24.29
CA LEU A 32 5.05 37.94 24.90
C LEU A 32 4.47 36.88 23.96
N ALA A 33 4.43 35.63 24.42
CA ALA A 33 3.74 34.57 23.70
C ALA A 33 2.33 35.07 23.40
N GLN A 34 2.03 35.25 22.11
CA GLN A 34 0.66 35.50 21.70
C GLN A 34 -0.10 34.23 22.02
N MET A 35 -1.02 34.33 23.00
CA MET A 35 -1.96 33.26 23.26
C MET A 35 -2.96 33.24 22.12
N VAL A 36 -2.64 32.45 21.09
CA VAL A 36 -3.59 32.05 20.05
C VAL A 36 -4.66 31.20 20.74
N ASN A 37 -5.92 31.51 20.48
CA ASN A 37 -7.04 30.84 21.13
C ASN A 37 -7.54 29.70 20.25
N TRP A 38 -6.87 28.55 20.38
CA TRP A 38 -7.09 27.35 19.58
C TRP A 38 -8.48 26.72 19.79
N ALA A 39 -8.94 25.95 18.80
CA ALA A 39 -10.18 25.18 18.91
C ALA A 39 -9.97 23.97 19.86
N PRO A 40 -11.03 23.47 20.54
CA PRO A 40 -10.96 22.16 21.19
C PRO A 40 -10.60 21.07 20.18
N GLY A 41 -9.78 20.10 20.60
CA GLY A 41 -9.45 18.95 19.78
C GLY A 41 -10.63 17.98 19.59
N PRO A 42 -10.49 16.98 18.69
CA PRO A 42 -11.58 16.10 18.28
C PRO A 42 -12.12 15.19 19.41
N GLY A 43 -11.35 14.94 20.48
CA GLY A 43 -11.75 14.04 21.58
C GLY A 43 -11.52 12.55 21.32
N GLU A 44 -11.04 12.20 20.12
CA GLU A 44 -10.78 10.83 19.67
C GLU A 44 -9.28 10.55 19.49
N VAL A 45 -8.90 9.27 19.59
CA VAL A 45 -7.52 8.79 19.47
C VAL A 45 -7.44 7.84 18.28
N ALA A 46 -6.55 8.12 17.33
CA ALA A 46 -6.36 7.31 16.14
C ALA A 46 -5.44 6.10 16.41
N TYR A 47 -5.69 5.03 15.65
CA TYR A 47 -4.92 3.77 15.66
C TYR A 47 -4.86 3.05 17.02
N GLU A 48 -5.85 3.29 17.89
CA GLU A 48 -5.92 2.71 19.23
C GLU A 48 -6.05 1.16 19.20
N ASP A 49 -6.63 0.63 18.12
CA ASP A 49 -6.71 -0.79 17.75
C ASP A 49 -5.32 -1.43 17.46
N ARG A 50 -4.40 -0.63 16.91
CA ARG A 50 -3.06 -1.07 16.46
C ARG A 50 -1.94 -0.72 17.44
N ALA A 51 -2.29 -0.29 18.66
CA ALA A 51 -1.37 0.27 19.65
C ALA A 51 -0.26 -0.72 20.09
N ALA A 52 0.97 -0.44 19.65
CA ALA A 52 2.20 -1.16 19.99
C ALA A 52 2.97 -0.45 21.12
N GLY A 53 2.33 -0.28 22.29
CA GLY A 53 2.98 0.23 23.51
C GLY A 53 2.18 1.26 24.29
N ASP A 54 2.87 2.04 25.12
CA ASP A 54 2.30 3.05 26.02
C ASP A 54 2.57 4.51 25.60
N THR A 55 3.15 4.70 24.41
CA THR A 55 3.60 6.01 23.92
C THR A 55 2.70 6.48 22.78
N TYR A 56 2.21 7.72 22.91
CA TYR A 56 1.27 8.36 22.00
C TYR A 56 1.88 9.64 21.41
N ILE A 57 1.48 9.99 20.19
CA ILE A 57 1.80 11.26 19.53
C ILE A 57 0.64 12.23 19.79
N VAL A 58 0.95 13.47 20.19
CA VAL A 58 -0.02 14.55 20.36
C VAL A 58 0.33 15.67 19.39
N LEU A 59 -0.42 15.79 18.29
CA LEU A 59 -0.25 16.84 17.28
C LEU A 59 -0.95 18.13 17.72
N HIS A 60 -0.31 19.27 17.49
CA HIS A 60 -0.78 20.61 17.82
C HIS A 60 -1.35 21.33 16.58
N GLN A 61 -2.34 22.22 16.76
CA GLN A 61 -2.99 23.00 15.70
C GLN A 61 -2.12 24.12 15.07
N ALA A 62 -0.84 24.23 15.43
CA ALA A 62 0.05 25.27 14.93
C ALA A 62 1.03 24.64 13.95
N ASP A 63 1.22 25.24 12.78
CA ASP A 63 2.05 24.68 11.72
C ASP A 63 3.47 24.32 12.19
N PRO A 64 4.06 23.21 11.72
CA PRO A 64 5.48 22.94 11.92
C PRO A 64 6.35 23.94 11.16
N LEU A 65 7.62 24.07 11.56
CA LEU A 65 8.54 25.06 10.98
C LEU A 65 8.64 25.00 9.45
N ALA A 66 8.62 23.82 8.85
CA ALA A 66 8.71 23.64 7.40
C ALA A 66 7.48 24.18 6.64
N LEU A 67 6.32 24.25 7.29
CA LEU A 67 5.04 24.62 6.68
C LEU A 67 4.60 26.06 6.99
N TYR A 68 5.03 26.62 8.13
CA TYR A 68 4.52 27.90 8.63
C TYR A 68 4.60 29.05 7.60
N ALA A 69 3.41 29.59 7.31
CA ALA A 69 3.16 30.51 6.20
C ALA A 69 3.32 32.00 6.53
N GLY A 70 3.61 32.37 7.79
CA GLY A 70 3.81 33.77 8.19
C GLY A 70 2.54 34.51 8.60
N ASP A 71 1.51 33.79 9.02
CA ASP A 71 0.17 34.29 9.39
C ASP A 71 0.06 34.81 10.83
N ILE A 72 1.06 34.56 11.69
CA ILE A 72 1.09 35.03 13.09
C ILE A 72 1.78 36.39 13.19
N ASP A 73 1.09 37.34 13.82
CA ASP A 73 1.47 38.76 13.92
C ASP A 73 2.88 38.96 14.51
N GLY A 74 3.87 39.23 13.65
CA GLY A 74 5.26 39.48 14.03
C GLY A 74 6.22 38.30 13.87
N LEU A 75 5.77 37.17 13.32
CA LEU A 75 6.62 36.02 12.95
C LEU A 75 6.59 35.84 11.42
N VAL A 76 7.76 35.92 10.78
CA VAL A 76 7.89 35.83 9.32
C VAL A 76 7.77 34.37 8.87
N ALA A 77 7.16 34.13 7.70
CA ALA A 77 7.06 32.82 7.07
C ALA A 77 8.41 32.08 7.04
N THR A 78 8.41 30.80 7.38
CA THR A 78 9.61 29.95 7.42
C THR A 78 9.61 28.90 6.31
N THR A 79 8.45 28.57 5.73
CA THR A 79 8.36 27.66 4.58
C THR A 79 9.18 28.17 3.38
N PRO A 80 10.06 27.34 2.76
CA PRO A 80 11.00 27.81 1.74
C PRO A 80 10.32 28.46 0.53
N ARG A 81 9.19 27.89 0.10
CA ARG A 81 8.36 28.37 -1.03
C ARG A 81 8.02 29.85 -0.92
N LEU A 82 7.54 30.31 0.23
CA LEU A 82 7.12 31.71 0.42
C LEU A 82 8.29 32.68 0.60
N ARG A 83 9.46 32.16 0.97
CA ARG A 83 10.72 32.91 1.08
C ARG A 83 11.45 33.02 -0.27
N GLY A 84 11.07 32.23 -1.27
CA GLY A 84 11.83 32.05 -2.51
C GLY A 84 13.12 31.26 -2.31
N GLU A 85 13.18 30.46 -1.23
CA GLU A 85 14.30 29.61 -0.84
C GLU A 85 14.03 28.16 -1.29
N ARG A 86 15.08 27.37 -1.52
CA ARG A 86 14.96 25.99 -2.05
C ARG A 86 14.95 24.90 -0.98
N ARG A 87 15.42 25.22 0.22
CA ARG A 87 15.45 24.35 1.40
C ARG A 87 15.16 25.19 2.64
N LEU A 88 14.75 24.53 3.72
CA LEU A 88 14.52 25.17 5.01
C LEU A 88 15.85 25.50 5.71
N ASP A 89 16.09 26.77 6.04
CA ASP A 89 17.16 27.18 6.95
C ASP A 89 16.64 27.25 8.40
N VAL A 90 16.80 26.15 9.12
CA VAL A 90 16.42 26.02 10.55
C VAL A 90 17.25 26.89 11.50
N HIS A 91 18.33 27.50 11.02
CA HIS A 91 19.20 28.41 11.77
C HIS A 91 18.96 29.89 11.43
N SER A 92 18.10 30.18 10.45
CA SER A 92 17.70 31.54 10.12
C SER A 92 17.06 32.26 11.33
N ALA A 93 17.21 33.58 11.39
CA ALA A 93 16.69 34.37 12.51
C ALA A 93 15.16 34.25 12.64
N ASP A 94 14.46 34.07 11.51
CA ASP A 94 13.01 33.88 11.46
C ASP A 94 12.63 32.47 11.96
N ALA A 95 13.38 31.43 11.56
CA ALA A 95 13.16 30.06 12.06
C ALA A 95 13.39 29.94 13.57
N VAL A 96 14.47 30.53 14.10
CA VAL A 96 14.75 30.54 15.55
C VAL A 96 13.65 31.29 16.31
N ALA A 97 13.08 32.36 15.74
CA ALA A 97 11.96 33.07 16.35
C ALA A 97 10.67 32.23 16.35
N TYR A 98 10.38 31.50 15.27
CA TYR A 98 9.20 30.65 15.17
C TYR A 98 9.29 29.38 16.04
N LEU A 99 10.46 28.74 16.10
CA LEU A 99 10.70 27.61 17.03
C LEU A 99 10.47 28.02 18.48
N GLY A 100 10.89 29.23 18.87
CA GLY A 100 10.61 29.79 20.20
C GLY A 100 9.13 30.09 20.46
N PHE A 101 8.31 30.28 19.42
CA PHE A 101 6.85 30.34 19.54
C PHE A 101 6.25 28.94 19.69
N LEU A 102 6.68 27.96 18.89
CA LEU A 102 6.22 26.56 19.00
C LEU A 102 6.52 25.97 20.38
N ASP A 103 7.74 26.14 20.90
CA ASP A 103 8.11 25.70 22.25
C ASP A 103 7.15 26.25 23.32
N ALA A 104 6.71 27.52 23.19
CA ALA A 104 5.76 28.13 24.12
C ALA A 104 4.32 27.62 23.97
N GLN A 105 3.89 27.23 22.76
CA GLN A 105 2.59 26.57 22.56
C GLN A 105 2.61 25.14 23.12
N HIS A 106 3.68 24.38 22.86
CA HIS A 106 3.84 23.01 23.37
C HIS A 106 3.94 22.99 24.90
N ASP A 107 4.68 23.92 25.52
CA ASP A 107 4.71 24.11 26.98
C ASP A 107 3.31 24.35 27.56
N ALA A 108 2.49 25.18 26.90
CA ALA A 108 1.14 25.49 27.34
C ALA A 108 0.19 24.28 27.21
N LEU A 109 0.27 23.53 26.11
CA LEU A 109 -0.54 22.32 25.91
C LEU A 109 -0.14 21.20 26.88
N ILE A 110 1.16 20.97 27.10
CA ILE A 110 1.65 20.01 28.10
C ILE A 110 1.11 20.37 29.49
N THR A 111 1.23 21.65 29.89
CA THR A 111 0.69 22.12 31.19
C THR A 111 -0.83 21.92 31.30
N ALA A 112 -1.58 22.10 30.21
CA ALA A 112 -3.02 21.87 30.18
C ALA A 112 -3.36 20.38 30.29
N ALA A 113 -2.60 19.50 29.62
CA ALA A 113 -2.74 18.06 29.68
C ALA A 113 -2.45 17.51 31.08
N GLU A 114 -1.33 17.91 31.69
CA GLU A 114 -0.98 17.53 33.06
C GLU A 114 -2.03 17.97 34.08
N ALA A 115 -2.60 19.18 33.90
CA ALA A 115 -3.68 19.68 34.73
C ALA A 115 -5.00 18.92 34.55
N ALA A 116 -5.30 18.45 33.33
CA ALA A 116 -6.51 17.67 33.02
C ALA A 116 -6.40 16.22 33.55
N LEU A 117 -5.23 15.61 33.44
CA LEU A 117 -4.94 14.25 33.93
C LEU A 117 -4.67 14.20 35.44
N GLY A 118 -4.30 15.33 36.05
CA GLY A 118 -3.97 15.42 37.47
C GLY A 118 -2.61 14.81 37.85
N ARG A 119 -1.73 14.62 36.85
CA ARG A 119 -0.36 14.11 37.00
C ARG A 119 0.57 14.74 35.96
N ASP A 120 1.86 14.78 36.28
CA ASP A 120 2.91 15.14 35.32
C ASP A 120 2.99 14.09 34.20
N LEU A 121 3.30 14.51 32.97
CA LEU A 121 3.43 13.65 31.78
C LEU A 121 4.89 13.30 31.52
N THR A 122 5.16 12.03 31.19
CA THR A 122 6.49 11.62 30.72
C THR A 122 6.60 11.95 29.24
N ILE A 123 7.00 13.18 28.93
CA ILE A 123 7.28 13.62 27.57
C ILE A 123 8.56 12.93 27.07
N ARG A 124 8.45 12.22 25.94
CA ARG A 124 9.55 11.50 25.27
C ARG A 124 10.31 12.44 24.32
N ARG A 125 9.61 13.10 23.40
CA ARG A 125 10.15 14.04 22.40
C ARG A 125 9.24 15.25 22.20
N ARG A 126 9.77 16.34 21.65
CA ARG A 126 9.01 17.41 21.00
C ARG A 126 9.24 17.33 19.51
N LEU A 127 8.19 17.56 18.73
CA LEU A 127 8.19 17.59 17.28
C LEU A 127 7.97 19.04 16.86
N ARG A 128 8.89 19.63 16.07
CA ARG A 128 8.85 21.09 15.77
C ARG A 128 9.21 21.48 14.33
N TYR A 129 9.80 20.58 13.55
CA TYR A 129 10.40 20.89 12.24
C TYR A 129 9.52 20.41 11.09
N ALA A 130 9.22 19.11 11.06
CA ALA A 130 8.33 18.44 10.14
C ALA A 130 6.93 18.25 10.74
N LEU A 131 6.86 18.00 12.05
CA LEU A 131 5.61 17.90 12.81
C LEU A 131 5.59 18.95 13.92
N SER A 132 4.41 19.21 14.48
CA SER A 132 4.21 20.17 15.56
C SER A 132 3.46 19.49 16.68
N GLY A 133 4.13 19.26 17.81
CA GLY A 133 3.55 18.53 18.92
C GLY A 133 4.58 17.89 19.83
N PHE A 134 4.21 16.80 20.49
CA PHE A 134 5.08 16.03 21.35
C PHE A 134 4.66 14.57 21.43
N THR A 135 5.57 13.71 21.85
CA THR A 135 5.28 12.30 22.13
C THR A 135 5.35 12.06 23.65
N ALA A 136 4.41 11.30 24.20
CA ALA A 136 4.25 11.15 25.66
C ALA A 136 3.73 9.78 26.07
N VAL A 137 4.09 9.34 27.28
CA VAL A 137 3.54 8.11 27.89
C VAL A 137 2.20 8.38 28.56
N MET A 138 1.15 7.70 28.07
CA MET A 138 -0.25 7.87 28.48
C MET A 138 -0.96 6.51 28.46
N SER A 139 -2.01 6.34 29.28
CA SER A 139 -2.98 5.26 29.05
C SER A 139 -3.95 5.64 27.92
N PRO A 140 -4.68 4.67 27.35
CA PRO A 140 -5.65 4.95 26.29
C PRO A 140 -6.80 5.87 26.76
N GLU A 141 -7.19 5.80 28.04
CA GLU A 141 -8.17 6.72 28.64
C GLU A 141 -7.61 8.14 28.80
N GLU A 142 -6.34 8.25 29.20
CA GLU A 142 -5.65 9.54 29.33
C GLU A 142 -5.45 10.20 27.96
N ALA A 143 -5.11 9.43 26.93
CA ALA A 143 -4.98 9.89 25.55
C ALA A 143 -6.28 10.52 25.03
N ARG A 144 -7.45 9.91 25.29
CA ARG A 144 -8.77 10.48 24.95
C ARG A 144 -9.07 11.79 25.70
N VAL A 145 -8.69 11.89 26.97
CA VAL A 145 -8.81 13.15 27.72
C VAL A 145 -7.97 14.24 27.07
N VAL A 146 -6.72 13.94 26.71
CA VAL A 146 -5.83 14.88 26.02
C VAL A 146 -6.35 15.26 24.63
N ALA A 147 -6.91 14.31 23.87
CA ALA A 147 -7.49 14.55 22.54
C ALA A 147 -8.62 15.60 22.51
N SER A 148 -9.28 15.85 23.65
CA SER A 148 -10.34 16.86 23.78
C SER A 148 -9.84 18.29 24.07
N LEU A 149 -8.54 18.48 24.32
CA LEU A 149 -8.00 19.74 24.81
C LEU A 149 -7.86 20.81 23.70
N PRO A 150 -8.07 22.11 24.01
CA PRO A 150 -7.78 23.19 23.08
C PRO A 150 -6.32 23.20 22.62
N GLY A 151 -6.10 23.30 21.31
CA GLY A 151 -4.77 23.28 20.70
C GLY A 151 -4.34 21.91 20.17
N VAL A 152 -5.05 20.83 20.52
CA VAL A 152 -4.80 19.50 19.94
C VAL A 152 -5.43 19.40 18.56
N ARG A 153 -4.65 18.94 17.57
CA ARG A 153 -5.12 18.58 16.22
C ARG A 153 -5.57 17.12 16.18
N ARG A 154 -4.74 16.21 16.69
CA ARG A 154 -4.97 14.75 16.72
C ARG A 154 -4.15 14.13 17.87
N VAL A 155 -4.59 12.98 18.37
CA VAL A 155 -3.77 12.10 19.22
C VAL A 155 -3.74 10.73 18.57
N GLU A 156 -2.57 10.10 18.54
CA GLU A 156 -2.33 8.84 17.83
C GLU A 156 -1.61 7.86 18.75
N ALA A 157 -2.02 6.59 18.73
CA ALA A 157 -1.26 5.53 19.38
C ALA A 157 0.00 5.19 18.57
N GLY A 158 1.09 4.82 19.25
CA GLY A 158 2.27 4.30 18.57
C GLY A 158 2.02 2.91 17.99
N VAL A 159 2.25 2.71 16.69
CA VAL A 159 1.98 1.44 15.98
C VAL A 159 3.26 0.82 15.39
N ALA A 160 3.26 -0.50 15.16
CA ALA A 160 4.41 -1.30 14.72
C ALA A 160 4.54 -1.44 13.18
N LEU A 161 5.77 -1.34 12.64
CA LEU A 161 6.10 -1.36 11.20
C LEU A 161 7.34 -2.26 10.87
N THR A 162 7.51 -2.76 9.62
CA THR A 162 8.45 -3.87 9.23
C THR A 162 9.55 -3.57 8.14
N LEU A 163 10.41 -4.55 7.78
CA LEU A 163 11.82 -4.39 7.28
C LEU A 163 12.35 -5.54 6.33
N GLN A 164 13.02 -5.30 5.15
CA GLN A 164 13.51 -6.34 4.16
C GLN A 164 14.53 -5.85 3.01
N THR A 165 15.64 -6.54 2.54
CA THR A 165 16.82 -5.88 1.82
C THR A 165 17.64 -6.41 0.53
N ASP A 166 18.23 -5.54 -0.39
CA ASP A 166 19.28 -5.78 -1.48
C ASP A 166 19.18 -5.40 -3.05
N ASN A 167 20.05 -6.00 -3.95
CA ASN A 167 20.71 -5.74 -5.31
C ASN A 167 19.97 -5.26 -6.60
N GLY A 168 20.08 -3.97 -6.94
CA GLY A 168 19.56 -3.40 -8.20
C GLY A 168 20.38 -2.35 -9.02
N PRO A 169 21.54 -1.77 -8.60
CA PRO A 169 22.09 -0.57 -9.28
C PRO A 169 22.36 -0.69 -10.79
N ALA A 170 22.99 -1.79 -11.23
CA ALA A 170 23.30 -1.99 -12.65
C ALA A 170 22.05 -2.26 -13.49
N TRP A 171 21.06 -2.96 -12.93
CA TRP A 171 19.80 -3.28 -13.60
C TRP A 171 18.92 -2.05 -13.86
N ILE A 172 18.93 -1.10 -12.92
CA ILE A 172 18.28 0.22 -13.09
C ILE A 172 19.15 1.22 -13.88
N GLY A 173 20.30 0.81 -14.41
CA GLY A 173 21.12 1.65 -15.30
C GLY A 173 22.02 2.69 -14.63
N ALA A 174 22.34 2.55 -13.35
CA ALA A 174 23.12 3.55 -12.59
C ALA A 174 24.50 3.85 -13.19
N ASP A 175 25.12 2.90 -13.89
CA ASP A 175 26.39 3.11 -14.62
C ASP A 175 26.32 4.30 -15.61
N GLY A 176 25.17 4.54 -16.23
CA GLY A 176 24.97 5.68 -17.14
C GLY A 176 24.96 7.03 -16.44
N ALA A 177 24.53 7.08 -15.18
CA ALA A 177 24.68 8.26 -14.33
C ALA A 177 26.12 8.39 -13.80
N TYR A 178 26.82 7.27 -13.56
CA TYR A 178 28.21 7.27 -13.09
C TYR A 178 29.22 7.74 -14.14
N ASP A 179 29.04 7.37 -15.41
CA ASP A 179 29.96 7.72 -16.51
C ASP A 179 29.48 8.90 -17.37
N GLY A 180 28.26 9.38 -17.12
CA GLY A 180 27.62 10.50 -17.81
C GLY A 180 26.86 10.11 -19.09
N THR A 181 26.90 8.86 -19.55
CA THR A 181 26.21 8.44 -20.79
C THR A 181 24.68 8.49 -20.71
N GLY A 182 24.11 8.46 -19.50
CA GLY A 182 22.68 8.66 -19.21
C GLY A 182 22.27 10.11 -18.98
N THR A 183 23.13 11.10 -19.25
CA THR A 183 22.92 12.52 -18.93
C THR A 183 22.89 13.41 -20.18
N HIS A 184 22.36 14.64 -20.07
CA HIS A 184 22.29 15.58 -21.21
C HIS A 184 23.64 16.19 -21.59
N ASP A 185 24.54 16.41 -20.63
CA ASP A 185 25.81 17.13 -20.81
C ASP A 185 27.05 16.22 -20.80
N GLY A 186 26.88 14.94 -20.47
CA GLY A 186 27.94 13.95 -20.36
C GLY A 186 28.72 14.03 -19.05
N ILE A 187 28.16 14.67 -18.01
CA ILE A 187 28.76 14.73 -16.67
C ILE A 187 28.25 13.56 -15.84
N GLY A 188 29.18 12.73 -15.34
CA GLY A 188 28.85 11.63 -14.43
C GLY A 188 28.97 12.02 -12.96
N THR A 189 28.20 11.34 -12.10
CA THR A 189 28.26 11.43 -10.63
C THR A 189 27.93 10.09 -10.00
N ARG A 190 28.46 9.84 -8.80
CA ARG A 190 28.13 8.70 -7.93
C ARG A 190 27.42 9.15 -6.64
N GLY A 191 26.90 10.38 -6.61
CA GLY A 191 26.22 11.00 -5.48
C GLY A 191 27.09 11.96 -4.65
N GLU A 192 28.20 12.46 -5.20
CA GLU A 192 29.12 13.36 -4.50
C GLU A 192 28.40 14.61 -3.95
N GLY A 193 28.56 14.87 -2.65
CA GLY A 193 27.99 16.03 -1.97
C GLY A 193 26.50 15.94 -1.60
N ILE A 194 25.87 14.78 -1.85
CA ILE A 194 24.48 14.51 -1.46
C ILE A 194 24.44 13.77 -0.11
N ILE A 195 23.50 14.17 0.75
CA ILE A 195 23.26 13.53 2.05
C ILE A 195 22.00 12.68 1.99
N VAL A 196 22.14 11.37 2.18
CA VAL A 196 21.03 10.43 2.31
C VAL A 196 20.70 10.23 3.79
N GLY A 197 19.44 10.49 4.15
CA GLY A 197 18.86 10.05 5.41
C GLY A 197 18.28 8.64 5.30
N VAL A 198 18.59 7.77 6.25
CA VAL A 198 18.06 6.40 6.33
C VAL A 198 17.36 6.23 7.67
N ILE A 199 16.03 6.18 7.65
CA ILE A 199 15.20 5.99 8.85
C ILE A 199 14.89 4.50 8.96
N ASP A 200 15.40 3.85 10.00
CA ASP A 200 15.45 2.37 10.08
C ASP A 200 15.75 1.85 11.51
N SER A 201 16.26 0.62 11.60
CA SER A 201 16.75 -0.12 12.76
C SER A 201 18.18 0.23 13.22
N GLY A 202 18.84 1.16 12.53
CA GLY A 202 20.17 1.69 12.89
C GLY A 202 21.21 1.49 11.79
N VAL A 203 22.49 1.43 12.16
CA VAL A 203 23.58 1.11 11.21
C VAL A 203 24.75 0.36 11.86
N ASN A 204 25.25 -0.65 11.16
CA ASN A 204 26.50 -1.34 11.47
C ASN A 204 27.70 -0.47 11.05
N HIS A 205 28.02 0.53 11.86
CA HIS A 205 29.02 1.57 11.57
C HIS A 205 30.43 1.07 11.23
N ASP A 206 30.82 -0.13 11.67
CA ASP A 206 32.13 -0.73 11.38
C ASP A 206 32.18 -1.46 10.01
N HIS A 207 31.06 -1.57 9.29
CA HIS A 207 30.99 -2.29 8.02
C HIS A 207 31.73 -1.56 6.88
N PRO A 208 32.50 -2.24 6.00
CA PRO A 208 33.27 -1.61 4.90
C PRO A 208 32.46 -0.72 3.95
N SER A 209 31.16 -0.99 3.79
CA SER A 209 30.20 -0.16 3.03
C SER A 209 30.09 1.28 3.55
N PHE A 210 30.47 1.53 4.82
CA PHE A 210 30.38 2.81 5.51
C PHE A 210 31.73 3.40 5.90
N ALA A 211 32.83 2.87 5.35
CA ALA A 211 34.17 3.42 5.57
C ALA A 211 34.35 4.78 4.87
N ALA A 212 35.06 5.72 5.51
CA ALA A 212 35.41 7.03 4.92
C ALA A 212 36.30 6.96 3.66
N THR A 213 36.83 5.78 3.33
CA THR A 213 37.46 5.52 2.04
C THR A 213 36.90 4.24 1.47
N GLY A 214 36.32 4.31 0.26
CA GLY A 214 35.78 3.15 -0.44
C GLY A 214 36.87 2.09 -0.67
N PRO A 215 36.68 0.84 -0.21
CA PRO A 215 37.78 -0.13 -0.16
C PRO A 215 38.19 -0.69 -1.54
N VAL A 216 37.31 -0.60 -2.55
CA VAL A 216 37.56 -1.09 -3.91
C VAL A 216 37.95 0.03 -4.88
N ASP A 217 37.24 1.16 -4.83
CA ASP A 217 37.44 2.32 -5.72
C ASP A 217 38.48 3.33 -5.20
N GLY A 218 38.73 3.35 -3.89
CA GLY A 218 39.62 4.31 -3.24
C GLY A 218 39.02 5.71 -3.10
N TYR A 219 37.71 5.89 -3.29
CA TYR A 219 37.07 7.19 -3.13
C TYR A 219 37.13 7.65 -1.67
N VAL A 220 37.68 8.85 -1.43
CA VAL A 220 37.74 9.46 -0.09
C VAL A 220 36.56 10.40 0.04
N HIS A 221 35.70 10.13 1.02
CA HIS A 221 34.53 10.97 1.28
C HIS A 221 34.93 12.31 1.88
N GLU A 222 34.21 13.37 1.50
CA GLU A 222 34.25 14.67 2.18
C GLU A 222 32.88 14.89 2.82
N ASN A 223 32.83 15.36 4.06
CA ASN A 223 31.57 15.67 4.75
C ASN A 223 31.00 17.03 4.27
N PRO A 224 29.82 17.08 3.62
CA PRO A 224 29.22 18.31 3.14
C PRO A 224 28.59 19.17 4.25
N LEU A 225 28.25 18.58 5.40
CA LEU A 225 27.78 19.34 6.57
C LEU A 225 28.97 20.08 7.17
N THR A 226 28.87 21.41 7.22
CA THR A 226 29.91 22.27 7.80
C THR A 226 29.31 23.31 8.73
N ASP A 227 30.01 23.61 9.82
CA ASP A 227 29.61 24.66 10.76
C ASP A 227 29.74 26.04 10.06
N PRO A 228 28.66 26.84 10.00
CA PRO A 228 28.63 28.06 9.17
C PRO A 228 29.53 29.19 9.70
N ILE A 229 30.11 29.05 10.89
CA ILE A 229 30.99 30.05 11.53
C ILE A 229 32.47 29.71 11.33
N THR A 230 32.80 28.42 11.37
CA THR A 230 34.17 27.90 11.38
C THR A 230 34.58 27.23 10.07
N GLY A 231 33.62 26.76 9.26
CA GLY A 231 33.84 26.01 8.02
C GLY A 231 34.47 24.63 8.25
N LEU A 232 34.34 24.07 9.47
CA LEU A 232 34.79 22.72 9.80
C LEU A 232 33.65 21.71 9.60
N PRO A 233 33.95 20.43 9.30
CA PRO A 233 32.94 19.37 9.25
C PRO A 233 32.09 19.29 10.51
N THR A 234 30.78 19.17 10.33
CA THR A 234 29.79 18.96 11.38
C THR A 234 29.34 17.51 11.35
N TYR A 235 29.38 16.84 12.50
CA TYR A 235 28.83 15.50 12.67
C TYR A 235 27.66 15.57 13.66
N VAL A 236 26.58 14.84 13.39
CA VAL A 236 25.29 14.99 14.09
C VAL A 236 24.89 13.76 14.92
N GLY A 237 24.02 13.96 15.90
CA GLY A 237 23.57 12.92 16.82
C GLY A 237 24.72 12.32 17.64
N ALA A 238 24.78 10.99 17.71
CA ALA A 238 25.83 10.22 18.36
C ALA A 238 27.22 10.41 17.73
N CYS A 239 27.33 11.11 16.59
CA CYS A 239 28.59 11.43 15.94
C CYS A 239 29.22 12.76 16.38
N ASP A 240 28.49 13.63 17.11
CA ASP A 240 29.02 14.93 17.56
C ASP A 240 30.28 14.72 18.43
N PRO A 241 31.46 15.26 18.05
CA PRO A 241 32.71 15.07 18.79
C PRO A 241 32.70 15.71 20.20
N VAL A 242 31.69 16.50 20.55
CA VAL A 242 31.50 17.11 21.88
C VAL A 242 30.64 16.22 22.79
N THR A 243 29.69 15.46 22.24
CA THR A 243 28.66 14.74 23.02
C THR A 243 28.52 13.24 22.72
N GLY A 244 29.13 12.75 21.63
CA GLY A 244 28.93 11.43 21.06
C GLY A 244 30.11 10.45 21.14
N GLN A 245 30.05 9.42 20.30
CA GLN A 245 30.99 8.29 20.21
C GLN A 245 31.90 8.45 18.97
N PRO A 246 33.20 8.09 19.06
CA PRO A 246 34.18 8.37 18.01
C PRO A 246 34.22 7.30 16.89
N PHE A 247 33.07 6.75 16.47
CA PHE A 247 32.99 5.75 15.39
C PHE A 247 32.59 6.34 14.02
N CYS A 248 32.00 7.53 14.01
CA CYS A 248 31.54 8.19 12.79
C CYS A 248 32.70 8.75 11.96
N ASN A 249 32.46 8.95 10.67
CA ASN A 249 33.50 9.23 9.69
C ASN A 249 32.92 10.00 8.48
N ASP A 250 33.72 10.37 7.49
CA ASP A 250 33.24 11.22 6.39
C ASP A 250 32.22 10.56 5.45
N LYS A 251 32.05 9.23 5.51
CA LYS A 251 30.94 8.50 4.87
C LYS A 251 29.69 8.50 5.74
N LEU A 252 29.82 8.05 6.99
CA LEU A 252 28.74 8.01 7.98
C LEU A 252 28.83 9.24 8.89
N ILE A 253 28.22 10.35 8.46
CA ILE A 253 28.41 11.67 9.05
C ILE A 253 27.47 11.97 10.24
N GLY A 254 26.43 11.14 10.42
CA GLY A 254 25.48 11.28 11.52
C GLY A 254 24.81 9.95 11.88
N VAL A 255 24.52 9.75 13.16
CA VAL A 255 23.70 8.62 13.64
C VAL A 255 22.84 9.08 14.82
N TRP A 256 21.53 8.90 14.72
CA TRP A 256 20.57 9.19 15.78
C TRP A 256 19.90 7.92 16.29
N ASP A 257 19.47 7.95 17.55
CA ASP A 257 18.66 6.89 18.17
C ASP A 257 17.46 7.51 18.89
N PHE A 258 16.27 7.24 18.35
CA PHE A 258 15.00 7.71 18.90
C PHE A 258 14.42 6.72 19.91
N THR A 259 14.72 5.44 19.73
CA THR A 259 14.25 4.29 20.52
C THR A 259 14.78 4.25 21.95
N GLY A 260 15.91 4.93 22.21
CA GLY A 260 16.57 4.94 23.51
C GLY A 260 17.32 3.64 23.84
N THR A 261 17.77 2.92 22.81
CA THR A 261 18.55 1.69 22.92
C THR A 261 20.04 1.98 22.71
N THR A 262 20.56 1.67 21.51
CA THR A 262 21.88 2.09 21.03
C THR A 262 21.78 2.45 19.55
N PRO A 263 22.64 3.34 19.03
CA PRO A 263 22.70 3.69 17.60
C PRO A 263 23.17 2.54 16.67
N HIS A 264 23.55 1.39 17.22
CA HIS A 264 23.91 0.22 16.43
C HIS A 264 22.67 -0.46 15.86
N ASP A 265 22.81 -1.04 14.67
CA ASP A 265 21.80 -1.88 14.06
C ASP A 265 21.71 -3.23 14.78
N ASP A 266 20.61 -3.46 15.49
CA ASP A 266 20.35 -4.73 16.18
C ASP A 266 19.46 -5.70 15.37
N ASN A 267 19.06 -5.31 14.15
CA ASN A 267 18.20 -6.08 13.27
C ASN A 267 18.91 -6.57 11.99
N GLY A 268 19.87 -5.80 11.51
CA GLY A 268 20.60 -5.98 10.26
C GLY A 268 19.98 -5.26 9.08
N HIS A 269 18.69 -4.94 9.12
CA HIS A 269 18.01 -4.29 8.00
C HIS A 269 18.51 -2.86 7.73
N GLY A 270 18.77 -2.04 8.76
CA GLY A 270 19.18 -0.65 8.59
C GLY A 270 20.56 -0.48 7.96
N SER A 271 21.47 -1.39 8.26
CA SER A 271 22.76 -1.52 7.56
C SER A 271 22.54 -1.90 6.10
N HIS A 272 21.53 -2.72 5.85
CA HIS A 272 21.28 -3.27 4.55
C HIS A 272 20.60 -2.18 3.69
N THR A 273 19.56 -1.45 4.14
CA THR A 273 18.96 -0.29 3.43
C THR A 273 19.98 0.81 3.14
N ALA A 274 20.79 1.16 4.15
CA ALA A 274 21.80 2.20 4.02
C ALA A 274 22.87 1.80 2.99
N SER A 275 23.28 0.53 2.97
CA SER A 275 24.26 0.05 1.99
C SER A 275 23.68 -0.16 0.59
N THR A 276 22.39 -0.48 0.46
CA THR A 276 21.67 -0.47 -0.82
C THR A 276 21.53 0.93 -1.42
N THR A 277 21.14 1.92 -0.60
CA THR A 277 21.02 3.30 -1.07
C THR A 277 22.38 3.87 -1.47
N ALA A 278 23.35 3.78 -0.55
CA ALA A 278 24.58 4.55 -0.63
C ALA A 278 25.81 3.82 -0.07
N GLY A 279 25.84 2.48 -0.03
CA GLY A 279 27.05 1.75 0.36
C GLY A 279 28.22 1.97 -0.61
N ASN A 280 29.44 2.04 -0.08
CA ASN A 280 30.67 2.05 -0.90
C ASN A 280 30.73 0.83 -1.86
N VAL A 281 31.57 0.91 -2.90
CA VAL A 281 31.92 -0.29 -3.68
C VAL A 281 32.77 -1.23 -2.82
N VAL A 282 32.28 -2.45 -2.61
CA VAL A 282 32.90 -3.47 -1.75
C VAL A 282 32.96 -4.82 -2.47
N ASP A 283 33.99 -5.61 -2.15
CA ASP A 283 34.05 -7.04 -2.49
C ASP A 283 33.43 -7.80 -1.31
N ALA A 284 32.16 -8.18 -1.47
CA ALA A 284 31.35 -8.92 -0.51
C ALA A 284 31.61 -10.43 -0.60
N VAL A 285 31.50 -11.10 0.54
CA VAL A 285 31.50 -12.56 0.65
C VAL A 285 30.20 -12.95 1.34
N LEU A 286 29.28 -13.55 0.59
CA LEU A 286 28.06 -14.11 1.15
C LEU A 286 28.35 -15.52 1.66
N THR A 287 28.38 -15.69 2.97
CA THR A 287 28.56 -16.99 3.63
C THR A 287 27.21 -17.56 4.03
N ALA A 288 26.88 -18.74 3.53
CA ALA A 288 25.75 -19.57 3.93
C ALA A 288 26.27 -20.89 4.56
N PRO A 289 25.45 -21.68 5.29
CA PRO A 289 25.93 -22.81 6.10
C PRO A 289 26.77 -23.84 5.34
N THR A 290 26.58 -23.95 4.02
CA THR A 290 27.29 -24.93 3.18
C THR A 290 28.02 -24.32 1.98
N ILE A 291 28.01 -23.00 1.75
CA ILE A 291 28.66 -22.35 0.59
C ILE A 291 29.06 -20.89 0.86
N ASP A 292 30.20 -20.46 0.30
CA ASP A 292 30.61 -19.06 0.20
C ASP A 292 30.46 -18.56 -1.26
N LEU A 293 29.96 -17.34 -1.44
CA LEU A 293 29.81 -16.70 -2.75
C LEU A 293 30.43 -15.28 -2.76
N ASP A 294 31.52 -15.11 -3.50
CA ASP A 294 32.16 -13.81 -3.72
C ASP A 294 31.36 -12.95 -4.71
N ARG A 295 31.06 -11.69 -4.36
CA ARG A 295 30.38 -10.71 -5.22
C ARG A 295 30.89 -9.30 -4.98
N ARG A 296 31.14 -8.55 -6.06
CA ARG A 296 31.27 -7.09 -5.97
C ARG A 296 29.89 -6.45 -5.94
N ILE A 297 29.65 -5.59 -4.96
CA ILE A 297 28.41 -4.82 -4.81
C ILE A 297 28.72 -3.35 -4.50
N SER A 298 27.71 -2.50 -4.64
CA SER A 298 27.71 -1.11 -4.17
C SER A 298 26.28 -0.66 -3.94
N GLY A 299 26.09 0.44 -3.21
CA GLY A 299 24.82 1.16 -3.29
C GLY A 299 24.62 1.81 -4.66
N VAL A 300 23.44 2.40 -4.88
CA VAL A 300 23.14 3.19 -6.08
C VAL A 300 23.83 4.56 -6.05
N ALA A 301 24.05 5.17 -4.88
CA ALA A 301 24.80 6.41 -4.73
C ALA A 301 26.06 6.20 -3.87
N PRO A 302 27.08 5.44 -4.33
CA PRO A 302 28.17 4.98 -3.49
C PRO A 302 29.08 6.11 -2.96
N HIS A 303 29.04 7.30 -3.57
CA HIS A 303 29.81 8.48 -3.14
C HIS A 303 29.00 9.49 -2.29
N ALA A 304 27.70 9.23 -2.04
CA ALA A 304 26.87 10.05 -1.15
C ALA A 304 27.19 9.79 0.34
N ASN A 305 26.97 10.80 1.19
CA ASN A 305 27.13 10.68 2.64
C ASN A 305 25.83 10.15 3.27
N ILE A 306 25.95 9.50 4.43
CA ILE A 306 24.80 8.87 5.12
C ILE A 306 24.61 9.49 6.51
N ILE A 307 23.36 9.78 6.86
CA ILE A 307 22.89 9.94 8.23
C ILE A 307 21.88 8.83 8.53
N SER A 308 22.15 8.03 9.55
CA SER A 308 21.23 6.97 10.01
C SER A 308 20.36 7.49 11.15
N TYR A 309 19.06 7.20 11.11
CA TYR A 309 18.10 7.59 12.14
C TYR A 309 17.40 6.32 12.63
N LYS A 310 17.80 5.81 13.80
CA LYS A 310 17.19 4.61 14.38
C LYS A 310 15.82 4.93 14.98
N GLY A 311 14.76 4.57 14.25
CA GLY A 311 13.36 4.58 14.68
C GLY A 311 12.79 3.20 15.01
N CYS A 312 13.51 2.12 14.67
CA CYS A 312 13.07 0.74 14.91
C CYS A 312 13.93 0.01 15.94
N ILE A 313 13.30 -0.89 16.71
CA ILE A 313 13.97 -1.81 17.64
C ILE A 313 13.77 -3.26 17.20
N THR A 314 14.75 -4.13 17.49
CA THR A 314 14.54 -5.57 17.39
C THR A 314 13.74 -6.10 18.58
N THR A 315 12.59 -6.72 18.31
CA THR A 315 11.85 -7.53 19.28
C THR A 315 11.95 -9.02 18.90
N PRO A 316 11.47 -9.97 19.73
CA PRO A 316 11.43 -11.38 19.35
C PRO A 316 10.56 -11.69 18.12
N ALA A 317 9.75 -10.74 17.65
CA ALA A 317 8.93 -10.84 16.44
C ALA A 317 9.25 -9.67 15.49
N ILE A 318 10.27 -9.86 14.64
CA ILE A 318 10.69 -8.91 13.60
C ILE A 318 11.22 -7.58 14.22
N GLY A 319 11.82 -6.72 13.40
CA GLY A 319 12.04 -5.33 13.82
C GLY A 319 10.70 -4.61 13.93
N THR A 320 10.49 -3.88 15.02
CA THR A 320 9.31 -3.07 15.29
C THR A 320 9.73 -1.61 15.25
N CYS A 321 9.28 -0.86 14.24
CA CYS A 321 9.34 0.60 14.27
C CYS A 321 8.05 1.14 14.88
N LEU A 322 8.18 2.05 15.85
CA LEU A 322 7.03 2.71 16.47
C LEU A 322 6.86 4.10 15.86
N THR A 323 5.62 4.49 15.55
CA THR A 323 5.35 5.81 14.93
C THR A 323 5.93 7.01 15.71
N PRO A 324 5.87 7.12 17.06
CA PRO A 324 6.51 8.21 17.81
C PRO A 324 8.03 8.32 17.59
N GLU A 325 8.70 7.20 17.36
CA GLU A 325 10.13 7.09 17.11
C GLU A 325 10.48 7.38 15.65
N THR A 326 9.67 6.92 14.68
CA THR A 326 9.85 7.26 13.26
C THR A 326 9.51 8.72 12.97
N ASP A 327 8.48 9.29 13.59
CA ASP A 327 8.12 10.70 13.47
C ASP A 327 9.23 11.61 13.97
N ALA A 328 9.83 11.28 15.12
CA ALA A 328 10.98 12.00 15.64
C ALA A 328 12.21 11.87 14.73
N ALA A 329 12.36 10.75 14.03
CA ALA A 329 13.38 10.57 13.00
C ALA A 329 13.11 11.42 11.75
N ILE A 330 11.85 11.54 11.29
CA ILE A 330 11.44 12.42 10.18
C ILE A 330 11.70 13.88 10.56
N ASP A 331 11.28 14.30 11.77
CA ASP A 331 11.47 15.66 12.31
C ASP A 331 12.97 16.03 12.35
N GLN A 332 13.83 15.12 12.81
CA GLN A 332 15.27 15.34 12.84
C GLN A 332 15.92 15.27 11.45
N ALA A 333 15.45 14.43 10.53
CA ALA A 333 15.98 14.36 9.17
C ALA A 333 15.74 15.65 8.39
N VAL A 334 14.59 16.31 8.60
CA VAL A 334 14.31 17.66 8.10
C VAL A 334 15.23 18.70 8.76
N ALA A 335 15.47 18.60 10.08
CA ALA A 335 16.34 19.52 10.81
C ALA A 335 17.83 19.42 10.40
N ASP A 336 18.31 18.23 10.07
CA ASP A 336 19.67 17.96 9.60
C ASP A 336 19.86 18.32 8.11
N GLY A 337 18.77 18.62 7.39
CA GLY A 337 18.81 19.16 6.02
C GLY A 337 19.20 18.15 4.93
N VAL A 338 18.87 16.87 5.11
CA VAL A 338 19.19 15.81 4.13
C VAL A 338 18.58 16.07 2.76
N ASP A 339 19.13 15.47 1.71
CA ASP A 339 18.66 15.62 0.34
C ASP A 339 17.58 14.62 -0.04
N VAL A 340 17.74 13.39 0.45
CA VAL A 340 16.89 12.25 0.15
C VAL A 340 16.69 11.44 1.43
N ILE A 341 15.47 10.99 1.67
CA ILE A 341 15.15 10.00 2.71
C ILE A 341 14.79 8.68 2.03
N ASN A 342 15.38 7.60 2.54
CA ASN A 342 14.84 6.26 2.38
C ASN A 342 14.01 5.86 3.61
N PHE A 343 12.75 5.50 3.40
CA PHE A 343 11.84 4.99 4.43
C PHE A 343 11.32 3.61 4.04
N SER A 344 12.10 2.57 4.34
CA SER A 344 11.80 1.17 3.99
C SER A 344 10.89 0.48 5.00
N ILE A 345 9.90 1.23 5.47
CA ILE A 345 9.06 0.95 6.63
C ILE A 345 7.60 1.21 6.21
N GLY A 346 6.67 0.36 6.66
CA GLY A 346 5.25 0.56 6.41
C GLY A 346 4.36 -0.27 7.34
N GLY A 347 3.08 0.11 7.39
CA GLY A 347 2.01 -0.56 8.12
C GLY A 347 0.73 -0.57 7.28
N PRO A 348 -0.43 -0.96 7.86
CA PRO A 348 -1.69 -0.98 7.11
C PRO A 348 -2.08 0.43 6.65
N ALA A 349 -2.93 0.53 5.62
CA ALA A 349 -3.38 1.80 5.08
C ALA A 349 -4.01 2.73 6.13
N GLY A 350 -3.86 4.03 5.92
CA GLY A 350 -4.39 5.10 6.77
C GLY A 350 -4.72 6.35 5.94
N ASP A 351 -5.47 7.29 6.51
CA ASP A 351 -5.74 8.57 5.83
C ASP A 351 -4.47 9.44 5.83
N PRO A 352 -3.84 9.70 4.66
CA PRO A 352 -2.57 10.42 4.62
C PRO A 352 -2.71 11.91 4.96
N TRP A 353 -3.92 12.49 4.95
CA TRP A 353 -4.16 13.89 5.33
C TRP A 353 -4.30 14.11 6.85
N SER A 354 -4.49 13.03 7.62
CA SER A 354 -4.49 13.06 9.09
C SER A 354 -3.36 12.27 9.75
N ASP A 355 -2.73 11.32 9.04
CA ASP A 355 -1.61 10.52 9.53
C ASP A 355 -0.34 11.34 9.86
N SER A 356 0.22 11.14 11.05
CA SER A 356 1.41 11.84 11.53
C SER A 356 2.65 11.60 10.65
N GLY A 357 2.94 10.35 10.31
CA GLY A 357 4.08 9.99 9.47
C GLY A 357 3.95 10.58 8.07
N ALA A 358 2.77 10.44 7.46
CA ALA A 358 2.47 11.02 6.15
C ALA A 358 2.61 12.55 6.17
N LEU A 359 2.01 13.26 7.15
CA LEU A 359 2.13 14.72 7.29
C LEU A 359 3.57 15.18 7.56
N GLY A 360 4.34 14.42 8.34
CA GLY A 360 5.78 14.66 8.52
C GLY A 360 6.55 14.58 7.20
N PHE A 361 6.19 13.64 6.32
CA PHE A 361 6.76 13.56 4.98
C PHE A 361 6.26 14.63 4.01
N LEU A 362 5.05 15.15 4.15
CA LEU A 362 4.58 16.34 3.42
C LEU A 362 5.44 17.56 3.78
N ALA A 363 5.77 17.72 5.06
CA ALA A 363 6.67 18.75 5.53
C ALA A 363 8.13 18.55 5.06
N ALA A 364 8.61 17.31 4.97
CA ALA A 364 9.92 17.00 4.37
C ALA A 364 9.96 17.34 2.87
N GLN A 365 8.89 17.01 2.13
CA GLN A 365 8.71 17.38 0.73
C GLN A 365 8.77 18.91 0.57
N ALA A 366 8.01 19.64 1.39
CA ALA A 366 7.98 21.11 1.39
C ALA A 366 9.34 21.74 1.78
N ALA A 367 10.15 21.04 2.59
CA ALA A 367 11.52 21.42 2.92
C ALA A 367 12.54 21.17 1.79
N GLY A 368 12.12 20.56 0.66
CA GLY A 368 12.96 20.31 -0.51
C GLY A 368 13.67 18.95 -0.50
N ILE A 369 13.17 17.99 0.28
CA ILE A 369 13.72 16.64 0.48
C ILE A 369 12.90 15.62 -0.32
N PHE A 370 13.56 14.79 -1.12
CA PHE A 370 12.89 13.68 -1.81
C PHE A 370 12.73 12.48 -0.87
N VAL A 371 11.63 11.75 -0.96
CA VAL A 371 11.38 10.57 -0.12
C VAL A 371 10.93 9.39 -0.97
N ALA A 372 11.65 8.28 -0.86
CA ALA A 372 11.20 6.97 -1.33
C ALA A 372 10.67 6.16 -0.14
N THR A 373 9.56 5.45 -0.36
CA THR A 373 8.94 4.56 0.63
C THR A 373 8.58 3.21 0.02
N SER A 374 8.67 2.14 0.80
CA SER A 374 8.21 0.81 0.41
C SER A 374 6.70 0.75 0.22
N ALA A 375 6.22 0.03 -0.80
CA ALA A 375 4.78 -0.09 -1.08
C ALA A 375 3.99 -0.98 -0.09
N GLY A 376 4.65 -1.88 0.65
CA GLY A 376 4.01 -2.94 1.45
C GLY A 376 4.31 -4.33 0.89
N ASN A 377 3.99 -5.39 1.64
CA ASN A 377 4.43 -6.76 1.33
C ASN A 377 3.33 -7.81 1.45
N ASP A 378 2.10 -7.33 1.31
CA ASP A 378 0.87 -8.04 1.61
C ASP A 378 0.14 -8.40 0.30
N GLY A 379 0.81 -8.22 -0.85
CA GLY A 379 0.37 -8.68 -2.16
C GLY A 379 0.38 -10.21 -2.31
N PRO A 380 -0.17 -10.76 -3.41
CA PRO A 380 -0.48 -10.06 -4.66
C PRO A 380 -1.92 -9.54 -4.78
N LYS A 381 -2.75 -9.66 -3.73
CA LYS A 381 -4.14 -9.17 -3.76
C LYS A 381 -4.19 -7.65 -4.02
N ALA A 382 -5.27 -7.20 -4.66
CA ALA A 382 -5.50 -5.77 -4.92
C ALA A 382 -5.72 -5.00 -3.61
N ALA A 383 -5.45 -3.69 -3.62
CA ALA A 383 -5.65 -2.78 -2.48
C ALA A 383 -4.87 -3.16 -1.19
N THR A 384 -3.71 -3.81 -1.36
CA THR A 384 -2.80 -4.23 -0.28
C THR A 384 -1.71 -3.19 0.02
N LEU A 385 -1.73 -2.04 -0.67
CA LEU A 385 -0.83 -0.91 -0.42
C LEU A 385 -1.03 -0.35 1.00
N GLY A 386 0.06 -0.22 1.75
CA GLY A 386 0.05 0.28 3.13
C GLY A 386 0.30 1.78 3.29
N SER A 387 0.31 2.24 4.54
CA SER A 387 0.71 3.60 4.92
C SER A 387 2.19 3.63 5.36
N PRO A 388 2.97 4.70 5.04
CA PRO A 388 2.57 5.95 4.37
C PRO A 388 2.64 5.88 2.84
N ALA A 389 2.73 4.69 2.23
CA ALA A 389 2.88 4.54 0.77
C ALA A 389 1.66 5.05 -0.02
N ASP A 390 0.49 5.07 0.61
CA ASP A 390 -0.77 5.70 0.18
C ASP A 390 -0.66 7.24 -0.04
N ALA A 391 0.25 7.95 0.63
CA ALA A 391 0.33 9.41 0.54
C ALA A 391 0.79 9.94 -0.84
N PRO A 392 0.12 10.98 -1.42
CA PRO A 392 0.42 11.44 -2.79
C PRO A 392 1.80 12.12 -2.97
N TRP A 393 2.30 12.77 -1.92
CA TRP A 393 3.60 13.46 -1.89
C TRP A 393 4.81 12.53 -1.71
N LEU A 394 4.59 11.26 -1.40
CA LEU A 394 5.63 10.23 -1.31
C LEU A 394 5.84 9.49 -2.63
N THR A 395 7.05 8.96 -2.85
CA THR A 395 7.32 8.03 -3.97
C THR A 395 7.27 6.60 -3.43
N SER A 396 6.12 5.94 -3.57
CA SER A 396 5.92 4.55 -3.19
C SER A 396 6.48 3.60 -4.24
N VAL A 397 7.19 2.56 -3.78
CA VAL A 397 7.96 1.70 -4.69
C VAL A 397 7.62 0.22 -4.52
N ALA A 398 7.12 -0.41 -5.58
CA ALA A 398 6.90 -1.86 -5.65
C ALA A 398 8.16 -2.65 -6.05
N ALA A 399 8.17 -3.94 -5.74
CA ALA A 399 9.33 -4.82 -5.88
C ALA A 399 9.22 -5.71 -7.12
N SER A 400 10.28 -5.72 -7.94
CA SER A 400 10.48 -6.72 -9.00
C SER A 400 11.77 -7.52 -8.80
N THR A 401 11.92 -8.60 -9.55
CA THR A 401 13.20 -9.27 -9.75
C THR A 401 14.16 -8.41 -10.58
N HIS A 402 15.45 -8.76 -10.54
CA HIS A 402 16.54 -8.23 -11.37
C HIS A 402 17.23 -9.37 -12.13
N ASP A 403 18.27 -9.06 -12.91
CA ASP A 403 18.96 -10.01 -13.79
C ASP A 403 19.68 -11.16 -13.07
N ARG A 404 20.12 -10.98 -11.83
CA ARG A 404 20.85 -12.01 -11.08
C ARG A 404 19.88 -12.90 -10.30
N SER A 405 19.74 -14.15 -10.75
CA SER A 405 19.09 -15.22 -9.98
C SER A 405 20.11 -16.02 -9.16
N LEU A 406 19.75 -16.35 -7.92
CA LEU A 406 20.44 -17.31 -7.05
C LEU A 406 19.87 -18.71 -7.29
N GLY A 407 20.11 -19.25 -8.48
CA GLY A 407 19.52 -20.50 -8.94
C GLY A 407 20.20 -21.74 -8.36
N ASN A 408 19.41 -22.78 -8.07
CA ASN A 408 19.86 -24.15 -7.83
C ASN A 408 18.94 -25.09 -8.61
N ARG A 409 19.29 -26.36 -8.79
CA ARG A 409 18.54 -27.31 -9.63
C ARG A 409 18.50 -28.69 -9.00
N LEU A 410 17.33 -29.34 -9.06
CA LEU A 410 17.17 -30.76 -8.77
C LEU A 410 17.28 -31.51 -10.11
N ILE A 411 18.36 -32.25 -10.30
CA ILE A 411 18.74 -32.81 -11.60
C ILE A 411 18.95 -34.33 -11.53
N GLY A 412 18.96 -34.97 -12.70
CA GLY A 412 19.36 -36.38 -12.81
C GLY A 412 18.41 -37.35 -12.10
N MET A 413 17.13 -36.99 -12.01
CA MET A 413 16.10 -37.84 -11.39
C MET A 413 15.97 -39.18 -12.13
N ALA A 414 16.00 -40.28 -11.38
CA ALA A 414 15.91 -41.64 -11.90
C ALA A 414 15.35 -42.61 -10.84
N GLY A 415 14.92 -43.80 -11.28
CA GLY A 415 14.19 -44.77 -10.45
C GLY A 415 12.68 -44.68 -10.62
N GLY A 416 11.94 -45.50 -9.87
CA GLY A 416 10.47 -45.55 -9.93
C GLY A 416 9.90 -46.45 -11.02
N GLN A 417 8.57 -46.49 -11.12
CA GLN A 417 7.83 -47.23 -12.14
C GLN A 417 7.45 -46.40 -13.37
N SER A 418 7.32 -45.08 -13.24
CA SER A 418 7.01 -44.15 -14.32
C SER A 418 8.27 -43.43 -14.83
N ALA A 419 8.10 -42.51 -15.79
CA ALA A 419 9.22 -41.73 -16.30
C ALA A 419 9.55 -40.61 -15.29
N PRO A 420 10.84 -40.39 -14.96
CA PRO A 420 11.20 -39.32 -14.03
C PRO A 420 10.85 -37.94 -14.60
N PRO A 421 10.63 -36.93 -13.74
CA PRO A 421 10.47 -35.54 -14.16
C PRO A 421 11.68 -35.04 -14.96
N ALA A 422 11.48 -33.97 -15.72
CA ALA A 422 12.61 -33.19 -16.25
C ALA A 422 13.39 -32.53 -15.10
N ASP A 423 14.65 -32.18 -15.31
CA ASP A 423 15.43 -31.42 -14.33
C ASP A 423 14.67 -30.16 -13.88
N ILE A 424 14.41 -30.04 -12.58
CA ILE A 424 13.63 -28.94 -11.99
C ILE A 424 14.56 -27.78 -11.65
N ALA A 425 14.15 -26.57 -12.02
CA ALA A 425 14.81 -25.34 -11.61
C ALA A 425 14.26 -24.85 -10.25
N GLY A 426 15.13 -24.28 -9.44
CA GLY A 426 14.78 -23.80 -8.10
C GLY A 426 15.75 -22.75 -7.59
N LYS A 427 15.69 -22.46 -6.29
CA LYS A 427 16.61 -21.53 -5.60
C LYS A 427 17.06 -22.08 -4.25
N SER A 428 18.24 -21.67 -3.81
CA SER A 428 18.77 -21.78 -2.44
C SER A 428 20.17 -21.17 -2.39
N LEU A 429 20.76 -21.08 -1.19
CA LEU A 429 22.17 -20.79 -0.93
C LEU A 429 22.85 -22.01 -0.29
N THR A 430 23.11 -23.06 -1.08
CA THR A 430 23.75 -24.30 -0.60
C THR A 430 24.80 -24.88 -1.55
N SER A 431 25.66 -25.74 -1.01
CA SER A 431 26.51 -26.61 -1.83
C SER A 431 25.72 -27.68 -2.60
N ALA A 432 26.41 -28.32 -3.53
CA ALA A 432 25.89 -29.46 -4.30
C ALA A 432 25.84 -30.75 -3.47
N LEU A 433 24.90 -31.64 -3.79
CA LEU A 433 24.85 -33.02 -3.30
C LEU A 433 24.83 -33.99 -4.50
N PRO A 434 25.71 -35.00 -4.57
CA PRO A 434 25.71 -35.99 -5.65
C PRO A 434 24.44 -36.86 -5.64
N GLU A 435 24.27 -37.68 -6.68
CA GLU A 435 23.18 -38.67 -6.79
C GLU A 435 22.94 -39.42 -5.47
N THR A 436 21.76 -39.19 -4.90
CA THR A 436 21.35 -39.64 -3.57
C THR A 436 19.89 -40.07 -3.62
N ARG A 437 19.48 -41.04 -2.80
CA ARG A 437 18.08 -41.48 -2.70
C ARG A 437 17.20 -40.30 -2.27
N ILE A 438 16.05 -40.13 -2.91
CA ILE A 438 15.05 -39.09 -2.60
C ILE A 438 13.76 -39.72 -2.06
N VAL A 439 13.14 -39.09 -1.06
CA VAL A 439 11.91 -39.56 -0.38
C VAL A 439 11.00 -38.38 -0.05
N TYR A 440 9.69 -38.62 0.10
CA TYR A 440 8.73 -37.61 0.52
C TYR A 440 8.44 -37.70 2.03
N ALA A 441 8.46 -36.56 2.72
CA ALA A 441 8.24 -36.47 4.16
C ALA A 441 6.84 -36.92 4.61
N GLY A 442 5.83 -36.79 3.73
CA GLY A 442 4.47 -37.25 4.00
C GLY A 442 4.36 -38.77 4.20
N ASP A 443 5.26 -39.56 3.58
CA ASP A 443 5.33 -41.01 3.79
C ASP A 443 5.79 -41.38 5.23
N TYR A 444 6.37 -40.41 5.94
CA TYR A 444 6.81 -40.52 7.33
C TYR A 444 5.83 -39.84 8.31
N GLY A 445 4.70 -39.31 7.82
CA GLY A 445 3.60 -38.77 8.63
C GLY A 445 3.68 -37.27 8.97
N ASP A 446 4.65 -36.54 8.42
CA ASP A 446 4.76 -35.08 8.57
C ASP A 446 5.19 -34.48 7.21
N PRO A 447 4.23 -34.19 6.29
CA PRO A 447 4.57 -33.67 4.97
C PRO A 447 5.22 -32.29 5.01
N LEU A 448 4.94 -31.51 6.06
CA LEU A 448 5.46 -30.16 6.25
C LEU A 448 6.81 -30.12 6.97
N CYS A 449 7.31 -31.22 7.53
CA CYS A 449 8.56 -31.25 8.31
C CYS A 449 8.56 -30.24 9.48
N GLN A 450 7.45 -30.17 10.21
CA GLN A 450 7.19 -29.21 11.28
C GLN A 450 7.99 -29.47 12.55
N THR A 451 8.38 -30.72 12.82
CA THR A 451 9.05 -31.09 14.07
C THR A 451 10.35 -31.87 13.83
N PRO A 452 11.35 -31.77 14.73
CA PRO A 452 12.59 -32.54 14.60
C PRO A 452 12.31 -34.04 14.55
N TYR A 453 12.72 -34.70 13.46
CA TYR A 453 12.57 -36.15 13.33
C TYR A 453 13.46 -36.88 14.34
N THR A 454 13.07 -38.10 14.71
CA THR A 454 13.92 -38.97 15.52
C THR A 454 15.20 -39.30 14.77
N ALA A 455 16.36 -39.13 15.41
CA ALA A 455 17.66 -39.41 14.80
C ALA A 455 17.75 -40.84 14.26
N GLY A 456 18.04 -40.98 12.96
CA GLY A 456 18.08 -42.25 12.24
C GLY A 456 16.77 -42.66 11.57
N THR A 457 15.76 -41.77 11.51
CA THR A 457 14.62 -41.91 10.56
C THR A 457 15.12 -41.92 9.12
N PHE A 458 16.10 -41.06 8.82
CA PHE A 458 16.80 -40.97 7.55
C PHE A 458 18.26 -41.43 7.71
N ASN A 459 18.86 -41.85 6.61
CA ASN A 459 20.22 -42.35 6.47
C ASN A 459 20.91 -41.66 5.26
N GLY A 460 20.81 -40.34 5.21
CA GLY A 460 21.42 -39.50 4.18
C GLY A 460 20.56 -39.24 2.94
N GLU A 461 19.27 -39.59 2.93
CA GLU A 461 18.36 -39.27 1.83
C GLU A 461 18.18 -37.75 1.60
N ILE A 462 17.79 -37.38 0.39
CA ILE A 462 17.15 -36.10 0.08
C ILE A 462 15.68 -36.21 0.52
N VAL A 463 15.24 -35.33 1.43
CA VAL A 463 13.85 -35.33 1.91
C VAL A 463 13.08 -34.17 1.28
N VAL A 464 11.96 -34.50 0.61
CA VAL A 464 11.01 -33.53 0.07
C VAL A 464 10.00 -33.17 1.15
N CYS A 465 9.93 -31.89 1.50
CA CYS A 465 8.96 -31.31 2.43
C CYS A 465 8.08 -30.29 1.70
N ASP A 466 6.84 -30.15 2.15
CA ASP A 466 5.92 -29.13 1.68
C ASP A 466 6.09 -27.82 2.48
N ARG A 467 5.88 -26.70 1.80
CA ARG A 467 5.82 -25.37 2.41
C ARG A 467 4.50 -25.17 3.18
N GLY A 468 4.57 -24.41 4.27
CA GLY A 468 3.43 -24.09 5.14
C GLY A 468 3.79 -24.15 6.63
N ILE A 469 3.03 -23.41 7.45
CA ILE A 469 3.12 -23.33 8.92
C ILE A 469 4.47 -22.84 9.47
N ASN A 470 5.51 -23.66 9.43
CA ASN A 470 6.80 -23.40 10.09
C ASN A 470 7.88 -22.90 9.12
N ALA A 471 9.00 -22.38 9.64
CA ALA A 471 9.97 -21.65 8.84
C ALA A 471 10.69 -22.53 7.80
N ARG A 472 10.93 -22.00 6.60
CA ARG A 472 11.55 -22.76 5.48
C ARG A 472 12.92 -23.34 5.83
N VAL A 473 13.73 -22.62 6.61
CA VAL A 473 15.05 -23.05 7.09
C VAL A 473 14.92 -24.10 8.22
N GLU A 474 14.00 -23.91 9.16
CA GLU A 474 13.73 -24.85 10.26
C GLU A 474 13.31 -26.24 9.75
N LYS A 475 12.55 -26.32 8.64
CA LYS A 475 12.23 -27.60 7.97
C LYS A 475 13.49 -28.38 7.58
N ALA A 476 14.55 -27.71 7.14
CA ALA A 476 15.83 -28.33 6.81
C ALA A 476 16.57 -28.83 8.06
N GLU A 477 16.55 -28.07 9.15
CA GLU A 477 17.10 -28.48 10.46
C GLU A 477 16.35 -29.70 11.03
N ASN A 478 15.02 -29.73 10.89
CA ASN A 478 14.18 -30.83 11.35
C ASN A 478 14.49 -32.16 10.64
N VAL A 479 14.72 -32.14 9.32
CA VAL A 479 15.13 -33.35 8.58
C VAL A 479 16.60 -33.71 8.81
N GLU A 480 17.49 -32.73 9.00
CA GLU A 480 18.89 -32.98 9.41
C GLU A 480 18.93 -33.72 10.75
N ALA A 481 18.13 -33.30 11.74
CA ALA A 481 18.00 -33.98 13.03
C ALA A 481 17.54 -35.45 12.89
N GLY A 482 16.73 -35.75 11.86
CA GLY A 482 16.34 -37.11 11.47
C GLY A 482 17.44 -37.93 10.79
N GLY A 483 18.49 -37.30 10.28
CA GLY A 483 19.61 -37.92 9.55
C GLY A 483 19.57 -37.71 8.03
N ALA A 484 18.86 -36.71 7.52
CA ALA A 484 18.81 -36.41 6.09
C ALA A 484 20.17 -35.92 5.56
N GLY A 485 20.44 -36.20 4.28
CA GLY A 485 21.64 -35.75 3.57
C GLY A 485 21.38 -34.59 2.61
N GLY A 486 20.12 -34.36 2.24
CA GLY A 486 19.68 -33.18 1.50
C GLY A 486 18.20 -32.87 1.70
N PHE A 487 17.76 -31.74 1.14
CA PHE A 487 16.44 -31.18 1.38
C PHE A 487 15.82 -30.63 0.08
N VAL A 488 14.52 -30.84 -0.14
CA VAL A 488 13.76 -30.16 -1.19
C VAL A 488 12.52 -29.55 -0.56
N LEU A 489 12.31 -28.26 -0.79
CA LEU A 489 11.08 -27.58 -0.40
C LEU A 489 10.18 -27.42 -1.63
N ALA A 490 9.03 -28.07 -1.64
CA ALA A 490 7.98 -27.80 -2.62
C ALA A 490 7.16 -26.58 -2.15
N ASN A 491 6.94 -25.60 -3.04
CA ASN A 491 6.10 -24.44 -2.72
C ASN A 491 4.63 -24.85 -2.45
N ASP A 492 3.89 -23.94 -1.83
CA ASP A 492 2.43 -24.00 -1.73
C ASP A 492 1.77 -23.30 -2.94
N SER A 493 0.46 -23.52 -3.15
CA SER A 493 -0.30 -22.96 -4.28
C SER A 493 -0.32 -21.43 -4.26
N ALA A 494 -0.56 -20.83 -3.10
CA ALA A 494 -0.62 -19.38 -2.90
C ALA A 494 0.67 -18.67 -3.31
N ASN A 495 1.84 -19.29 -3.08
CA ASN A 495 3.13 -18.73 -3.52
C ASN A 495 3.54 -19.18 -4.93
N GLY A 496 2.94 -20.24 -5.50
CA GLY A 496 3.11 -20.66 -6.90
C GLY A 496 4.57 -20.72 -7.38
N ASN A 497 4.93 -19.78 -8.26
CA ASN A 497 6.27 -19.64 -8.85
C ASN A 497 7.25 -18.75 -8.04
N SER A 498 6.81 -18.17 -6.92
CA SER A 498 7.61 -17.30 -6.05
C SER A 498 8.58 -18.12 -5.20
N LEU A 499 9.85 -18.14 -5.62
CA LEU A 499 10.95 -18.85 -4.95
C LEU A 499 11.94 -17.89 -4.29
N VAL A 500 12.44 -18.28 -3.11
CA VAL A 500 13.43 -17.54 -2.32
C VAL A 500 14.70 -18.38 -2.16
N ALA A 501 15.87 -17.75 -2.27
CA ALA A 501 17.15 -18.45 -2.17
C ALA A 501 17.63 -18.62 -0.71
N ASP A 502 16.90 -19.35 0.13
CA ASP A 502 17.29 -19.58 1.53
C ASP A 502 18.58 -20.41 1.66
N GLY A 503 19.38 -20.13 2.69
CA GLY A 503 20.52 -20.95 3.09
C GLY A 503 20.10 -22.08 4.03
N TYR A 504 20.28 -23.34 3.61
CA TYR A 504 19.95 -24.51 4.43
C TYR A 504 21.20 -25.13 5.07
N VAL A 505 21.02 -25.74 6.25
CA VAL A 505 22.09 -26.44 7.01
C VAL A 505 22.68 -27.64 6.27
N ILE A 506 21.90 -28.25 5.39
CA ILE A 506 22.30 -29.33 4.46
C ILE A 506 22.02 -28.88 3.01
N PRO A 507 22.66 -29.48 1.99
CA PRO A 507 22.35 -29.20 0.59
C PRO A 507 20.84 -29.26 0.29
N GLY A 508 20.29 -28.24 -0.35
CA GLY A 508 18.85 -28.24 -0.63
C GLY A 508 18.41 -27.29 -1.73
N VAL A 509 17.15 -27.39 -2.16
CA VAL A 509 16.57 -26.56 -3.22
C VAL A 509 15.07 -26.33 -3.01
N HIS A 510 14.64 -25.07 -3.12
CA HIS A 510 13.23 -24.65 -3.15
C HIS A 510 12.74 -24.67 -4.60
N ILE A 511 11.66 -25.39 -4.87
CA ILE A 511 11.06 -25.60 -6.21
C ILE A 511 9.62 -25.08 -6.26
N THR A 512 9.09 -24.83 -7.46
CA THR A 512 7.73 -24.29 -7.66
C THR A 512 6.64 -25.25 -7.16
N TYR A 513 5.42 -24.74 -6.98
CA TYR A 513 4.27 -25.57 -6.66
C TYR A 513 4.02 -26.67 -7.72
N ASP A 514 3.96 -26.27 -9.00
CA ASP A 514 3.72 -27.19 -10.12
C ASP A 514 4.81 -28.28 -10.24
N ASP A 515 6.08 -27.90 -10.11
CA ASP A 515 7.19 -28.87 -10.06
C ASP A 515 7.08 -29.79 -8.84
N GLY A 516 6.64 -29.26 -7.70
CA GLY A 516 6.37 -30.02 -6.47
C GLY A 516 5.25 -31.05 -6.64
N VAL A 517 4.16 -30.68 -7.32
CA VAL A 517 3.06 -31.60 -7.66
C VAL A 517 3.56 -32.73 -8.57
N VAL A 518 4.33 -32.41 -9.61
CA VAL A 518 4.93 -33.39 -10.52
C VAL A 518 5.93 -34.31 -9.81
N LEU A 519 6.80 -33.76 -8.96
CA LEU A 519 7.79 -34.51 -8.19
C LEU A 519 7.13 -35.48 -7.20
N LYS A 520 6.14 -35.02 -6.42
CA LYS A 520 5.41 -35.87 -5.46
C LYS A 520 4.61 -36.97 -6.16
N ALA A 521 4.01 -36.67 -7.33
CA ALA A 521 3.29 -37.67 -8.12
C ALA A 521 4.21 -38.79 -8.65
N TRP A 522 5.46 -38.47 -9.01
CA TRP A 522 6.47 -39.47 -9.40
C TRP A 522 6.90 -40.33 -8.19
N LEU A 523 7.24 -39.71 -7.06
CA LEU A 523 7.64 -40.44 -5.84
C LEU A 523 6.56 -41.42 -5.36
N ALA A 524 5.28 -41.07 -5.54
CA ALA A 524 4.13 -41.90 -5.20
C ALA A 524 3.86 -43.08 -6.17
N ASP A 525 4.56 -43.20 -7.31
CA ASP A 525 4.26 -44.24 -8.33
C ASP A 525 4.63 -45.67 -7.88
N GLY A 526 5.41 -45.77 -6.80
CA GLY A 526 5.83 -47.01 -6.15
C GLY A 526 7.20 -47.48 -6.63
N GLY A 527 8.23 -47.24 -5.82
CA GLY A 527 9.59 -47.70 -6.08
C GLY A 527 10.51 -47.33 -4.94
N ASP A 528 11.44 -48.22 -4.59
CA ASP A 528 12.42 -48.02 -3.51
C ASP A 528 13.79 -47.56 -4.06
N ASP A 529 13.84 -47.03 -5.29
CA ASP A 529 15.08 -46.68 -5.99
C ASP A 529 15.10 -45.28 -6.60
N HIS A 530 14.15 -44.41 -6.22
CA HIS A 530 14.15 -42.99 -6.57
C HIS A 530 15.45 -42.30 -6.09
N VAL A 531 16.18 -41.69 -7.02
CA VAL A 531 17.38 -40.88 -6.78
C VAL A 531 17.29 -39.53 -7.47
N ALA A 532 17.99 -38.53 -6.92
CA ALA A 532 18.18 -37.21 -7.52
C ALA A 532 19.55 -36.63 -7.11
N GLN A 533 19.97 -35.56 -7.79
CA GLN A 533 21.17 -34.77 -7.47
C GLN A 533 20.75 -33.30 -7.23
N ILE A 534 21.38 -32.64 -6.26
CA ILE A 534 21.27 -31.18 -6.08
C ILE A 534 22.50 -30.54 -6.73
N GLU A 535 22.30 -29.69 -7.72
CA GLU A 535 23.40 -29.10 -8.52
C GLU A 535 24.27 -28.12 -7.70
N GLY A 536 23.70 -27.51 -6.68
CA GLY A 536 24.32 -26.47 -5.85
C GLY A 536 24.08 -25.07 -6.42
N THR A 537 24.20 -24.04 -5.58
CA THR A 537 23.84 -22.68 -5.98
C THR A 537 24.79 -22.13 -7.05
N THR A 538 24.19 -21.59 -8.12
CA THR A 538 24.87 -20.80 -9.14
C THR A 538 24.19 -19.44 -9.28
N ALA A 539 24.98 -18.38 -9.13
CA ALA A 539 24.48 -17.01 -9.21
C ALA A 539 24.63 -16.48 -10.65
N VAL A 540 23.59 -16.71 -11.47
CA VAL A 540 23.54 -16.44 -12.92
C VAL A 540 22.89 -15.08 -13.17
N ALA A 541 23.60 -14.19 -13.88
CA ALA A 541 23.06 -12.93 -14.38
C ALA A 541 22.57 -13.10 -15.82
N ALA A 542 21.27 -12.94 -16.05
CA ALA A 542 20.61 -13.08 -17.34
C ALA A 542 19.35 -12.21 -17.40
N ARG A 543 19.09 -11.56 -18.54
CA ARG A 543 18.06 -10.52 -18.66
C ARG A 543 16.65 -11.07 -18.39
N GLU A 544 16.42 -12.32 -18.77
CA GLU A 544 15.16 -13.07 -18.60
C GLU A 544 14.72 -13.27 -17.13
N ASN A 545 15.64 -13.16 -16.16
CA ASN A 545 15.36 -13.32 -14.74
C ASN A 545 14.68 -12.08 -14.12
N GLY A 546 14.93 -10.90 -14.69
CA GLY A 546 14.42 -9.63 -14.17
C GLY A 546 13.00 -9.31 -14.61
N ASP A 547 12.48 -8.21 -14.08
CA ASP A 547 11.22 -7.57 -14.47
C ASP A 547 9.97 -8.48 -14.27
N VAL A 548 10.04 -9.41 -13.32
CA VAL A 548 8.89 -10.14 -12.76
C VAL A 548 8.51 -9.48 -11.45
N MET A 549 7.25 -9.08 -11.27
CA MET A 549 6.76 -8.54 -9.99
C MET A 549 6.88 -9.58 -8.88
N ALA A 550 7.31 -9.16 -7.70
CA ALA A 550 7.31 -10.05 -6.55
C ALA A 550 5.86 -10.35 -6.11
N GLY A 551 5.55 -11.62 -5.82
CA GLY A 551 4.22 -12.01 -5.33
C GLY A 551 3.81 -11.18 -4.12
N PHE A 552 4.69 -11.06 -3.14
CA PHE A 552 4.47 -10.24 -1.94
C PHE A 552 4.27 -8.74 -2.22
N SER A 553 4.71 -8.18 -3.35
CA SER A 553 4.69 -6.73 -3.53
C SER A 553 3.25 -6.22 -3.49
N SER A 554 2.94 -5.36 -2.52
CA SER A 554 1.60 -4.78 -2.37
C SER A 554 1.16 -4.04 -3.63
N ARG A 555 -0.16 -4.09 -3.90
CA ARG A 555 -0.81 -3.60 -5.12
C ARG A 555 -1.81 -2.50 -4.82
N GLY A 556 -2.03 -1.64 -5.81
CA GLY A 556 -3.18 -0.73 -5.82
C GLY A 556 -4.52 -1.45 -6.02
N GLN A 557 -5.66 -0.77 -6.04
CA GLN A 557 -5.88 0.68 -5.84
C GLN A 557 -5.34 1.19 -4.50
N ASN A 558 -5.03 2.48 -4.42
CA ASN A 558 -4.77 3.13 -3.14
C ASN A 558 -6.05 3.03 -2.26
N PRO A 559 -6.03 2.37 -1.08
CA PRO A 559 -7.22 2.18 -0.26
C PRO A 559 -7.81 3.51 0.23
N SER A 560 -6.93 4.42 0.67
CA SER A 560 -7.30 5.70 1.26
C SER A 560 -7.68 6.77 0.23
N ALA A 561 -7.18 6.64 -1.01
CA ALA A 561 -7.51 7.55 -2.11
C ALA A 561 -7.61 6.82 -3.46
N PRO A 562 -8.72 6.10 -3.75
CA PRO A 562 -8.91 5.32 -4.99
C PRO A 562 -8.79 6.09 -6.31
N GLY A 563 -8.78 7.43 -6.27
CA GLY A 563 -8.46 8.30 -7.41
C GLY A 563 -6.96 8.41 -7.74
N LEU A 564 -6.08 7.78 -6.97
CA LEU A 564 -4.63 7.84 -7.15
C LEU A 564 -4.06 6.48 -7.60
N VAL A 565 -3.24 6.50 -8.66
CA VAL A 565 -2.45 5.33 -9.06
C VAL A 565 -1.33 5.14 -8.04
N LYS A 566 -1.32 3.98 -7.40
CA LYS A 566 -0.27 3.51 -6.50
C LYS A 566 -0.03 2.02 -6.78
N PRO A 567 1.21 1.50 -6.64
CA PRO A 567 2.46 2.21 -6.29
C PRO A 567 2.84 3.26 -7.36
N ASP A 568 3.75 4.18 -7.04
CA ASP A 568 4.17 5.21 -8.01
C ASP A 568 5.13 4.62 -9.06
N ILE A 569 6.04 3.74 -8.65
CA ILE A 569 7.10 3.18 -9.49
C ILE A 569 7.55 1.81 -8.95
N THR A 570 8.37 1.09 -9.71
CA THR A 570 8.95 -0.21 -9.35
C THR A 570 10.47 -0.16 -9.35
N ALA A 571 11.10 -0.94 -8.49
CA ALA A 571 12.54 -1.17 -8.53
C ALA A 571 12.90 -2.58 -8.00
N PRO A 572 14.15 -3.03 -8.15
CA PRO A 572 14.58 -4.34 -7.67
C PRO A 572 14.32 -4.55 -6.17
N GLY A 573 13.71 -5.69 -5.85
CA GLY A 573 13.40 -6.09 -4.48
C GLY A 573 13.46 -7.59 -4.18
N VAL A 574 14.04 -8.46 -5.04
CA VAL A 574 14.06 -9.93 -4.83
C VAL A 574 15.46 -10.57 -4.99
N ASP A 575 15.89 -11.38 -4.02
CA ASP A 575 17.20 -12.05 -3.88
C ASP A 575 18.41 -11.11 -3.88
N ILE A 576 18.49 -10.31 -2.83
CA ILE A 576 19.00 -8.97 -2.98
C ILE A 576 20.10 -8.84 -1.84
N LEU A 577 21.38 -8.52 -2.16
CA LEU A 577 22.61 -8.84 -1.36
C LEU A 577 23.47 -7.64 -0.85
N ALA A 578 23.43 -7.25 0.43
CA ALA A 578 24.28 -6.19 1.00
C ALA A 578 24.57 -6.34 2.51
N ALA A 579 25.04 -5.28 3.16
CA ALA A 579 25.60 -5.31 4.51
C ALA A 579 24.54 -5.57 5.57
N VAL A 580 24.80 -6.46 6.53
CA VAL A 580 23.90 -6.69 7.68
C VAL A 580 24.58 -6.35 9.02
N LEU A 581 23.90 -6.63 10.14
CA LEU A 581 24.48 -6.60 11.48
C LEU A 581 25.68 -7.56 11.55
N THR A 582 26.58 -7.33 12.50
CA THR A 582 27.63 -8.31 12.84
C THR A 582 27.29 -8.94 14.18
N ASP A 583 27.38 -10.25 14.32
CA ASP A 583 27.00 -10.94 15.56
C ASP A 583 27.78 -10.41 16.77
N LEU A 584 27.10 -9.59 17.58
CA LEU A 584 27.66 -8.97 18.79
C LEU A 584 28.03 -10.01 19.87
N THR A 585 27.53 -11.25 19.78
CA THR A 585 27.89 -12.35 20.66
C THR A 585 29.16 -13.08 20.20
N ASN A 586 29.53 -12.95 18.93
CA ASN A 586 30.74 -13.50 18.34
C ASN A 586 31.49 -12.47 17.46
N PRO A 587 32.14 -11.44 18.07
CA PRO A 587 32.89 -10.40 17.38
C PRO A 587 34.23 -10.89 16.78
N SER A 588 34.25 -12.09 16.19
CA SER A 588 35.38 -12.70 15.48
C SER A 588 35.07 -13.13 14.05
N THR A 589 33.82 -12.96 13.58
CA THR A 589 33.42 -13.11 12.18
C THR A 589 33.79 -11.87 11.34
N SER A 590 33.93 -12.10 10.03
CA SER A 590 34.16 -11.06 9.01
C SER A 590 32.95 -10.12 8.87
N PRO A 591 33.06 -8.97 8.16
CA PRO A 591 31.90 -8.17 7.80
C PRO A 591 30.82 -9.03 7.13
N GLU A 592 29.61 -8.97 7.65
CA GLU A 592 28.52 -9.89 7.30
C GLU A 592 27.64 -9.29 6.21
N TYR A 593 27.38 -10.08 5.17
CA TYR A 593 26.51 -9.73 4.04
C TYR A 593 25.33 -10.69 4.00
N GLY A 594 24.11 -10.16 3.90
CA GLY A 594 22.87 -10.91 3.87
C GLY A 594 22.18 -10.85 2.51
N VAL A 595 21.30 -11.82 2.24
CA VAL A 595 20.36 -11.79 1.13
C VAL A 595 18.95 -11.72 1.69
N ILE A 596 18.19 -10.68 1.35
CA ILE A 596 16.80 -10.53 1.79
C ILE A 596 15.93 -10.22 0.53
N SER A 597 14.62 -10.02 0.68
CA SER A 597 13.68 -9.67 -0.40
C SER A 597 12.49 -8.88 0.16
N GLY A 598 12.02 -7.87 -0.58
CA GLY A 598 10.92 -7.02 -0.17
C GLY A 598 10.75 -5.69 -0.90
N THR A 599 9.61 -5.02 -0.74
CA THR A 599 9.40 -3.63 -1.20
C THR A 599 10.12 -2.60 -0.33
N SER A 600 10.54 -3.00 0.86
CA SER A 600 11.59 -2.30 1.59
C SER A 600 12.79 -2.01 0.69
N MET A 601 13.03 -2.71 -0.45
CA MET A 601 14.21 -2.52 -1.33
C MET A 601 14.08 -1.87 -2.66
N SER A 602 12.91 -1.95 -3.23
CA SER A 602 12.58 -1.05 -4.29
C SER A 602 12.74 0.40 -3.80
N SER A 603 12.43 0.68 -2.52
CA SER A 603 12.63 1.99 -1.88
C SER A 603 14.08 2.56 -1.96
N PRO A 604 15.14 1.94 -1.39
CA PRO A 604 16.50 2.46 -1.39
C PRO A 604 17.14 2.49 -2.77
N HIS A 605 16.69 1.65 -3.72
CA HIS A 605 17.04 1.82 -5.13
C HIS A 605 16.57 3.16 -5.67
N THR A 606 15.30 3.47 -5.43
CA THR A 606 14.68 4.74 -5.85
C THR A 606 15.25 5.93 -5.08
N ALA A 607 15.54 5.79 -3.78
CA ALA A 607 16.23 6.80 -2.98
C ALA A 607 17.63 7.11 -3.54
N GLY A 608 18.42 6.08 -3.86
CA GLY A 608 19.75 6.27 -4.42
C GLY A 608 19.71 6.80 -5.86
N ALA A 609 18.71 6.40 -6.65
CA ALA A 609 18.45 6.96 -7.97
C ALA A 609 18.10 8.47 -7.88
N ALA A 610 17.26 8.85 -6.93
CA ALA A 610 16.96 10.25 -6.64
C ALA A 610 18.19 11.03 -6.15
N ALA A 611 19.08 10.41 -5.36
CA ALA A 611 20.34 11.03 -4.93
C ALA A 611 21.27 11.32 -6.12
N LEU A 612 21.39 10.40 -7.08
CA LEU A 612 22.13 10.64 -8.33
C LEU A 612 21.50 11.76 -9.17
N ILE A 613 20.18 11.75 -9.35
CA ILE A 613 19.47 12.81 -10.08
C ILE A 613 19.66 14.16 -9.38
N ARG A 614 19.61 14.24 -8.06
CA ARG A 614 19.85 15.46 -7.28
C ARG A 614 21.29 15.96 -7.37
N ALA A 615 22.27 15.08 -7.49
CA ALA A 615 23.66 15.48 -7.75
C ALA A 615 23.84 16.10 -9.16
N LEU A 616 23.15 15.56 -10.17
CA LEU A 616 23.14 16.09 -11.55
C LEU A 616 22.29 17.36 -11.69
N GLN A 617 21.18 17.42 -10.96
CA GLN A 617 20.13 18.44 -11.06
C GLN A 617 19.80 19.01 -9.66
N PRO A 618 20.73 19.73 -9.02
CA PRO A 618 20.58 20.26 -7.66
C PRO A 618 19.49 21.33 -7.53
N ASP A 619 18.97 21.80 -8.67
CA ASP A 619 17.91 22.81 -8.78
C ASP A 619 16.50 22.19 -8.84
N TRP A 620 16.37 20.86 -9.02
CA TRP A 620 15.07 20.19 -9.13
C TRP A 620 14.41 19.95 -7.77
N THR A 621 13.10 20.20 -7.70
CA THR A 621 12.28 19.91 -6.50
C THR A 621 12.06 18.39 -6.32
N PRO A 622 11.61 17.93 -5.13
CA PRO A 622 11.23 16.54 -4.92
C PRO A 622 10.25 15.99 -5.97
N ASP A 623 9.18 16.74 -6.30
CA ASP A 623 8.20 16.30 -7.31
C ASP A 623 8.80 16.26 -8.73
N GLN A 624 9.74 17.15 -9.05
CA GLN A 624 10.42 17.13 -10.34
C GLN A 624 11.34 15.90 -10.46
N VAL A 625 12.00 15.49 -9.37
CA VAL A 625 12.76 14.24 -9.32
C VAL A 625 11.83 13.02 -9.41
N LYS A 626 10.70 13.02 -8.69
CA LYS A 626 9.63 11.99 -8.80
C LYS A 626 9.11 11.90 -10.24
N SER A 627 8.83 13.04 -10.86
CA SER A 627 8.36 13.15 -12.24
C SER A 627 9.40 12.61 -13.23
N ALA A 628 10.68 12.98 -13.11
CA ALA A 628 11.72 12.46 -13.99
C ALA A 628 11.88 10.94 -13.88
N LEU A 629 11.83 10.39 -12.65
CA LEU A 629 11.89 8.94 -12.40
C LEU A 629 10.68 8.21 -12.99
N MET A 630 9.46 8.70 -12.74
CA MET A 630 8.22 8.07 -13.22
C MET A 630 8.06 8.20 -14.74
N THR A 631 8.18 9.41 -15.30
CA THR A 631 7.86 9.62 -16.73
C THR A 631 8.87 8.98 -17.68
N THR A 632 10.05 8.60 -17.20
CA THR A 632 11.08 7.92 -18.00
C THR A 632 11.31 6.46 -17.60
N ALA A 633 10.44 5.91 -16.75
CA ALA A 633 10.54 4.54 -16.30
C ALA A 633 10.54 3.54 -17.47
N TYR A 634 11.26 2.44 -17.30
CA TYR A 634 11.20 1.32 -18.24
C TYR A 634 9.83 0.64 -18.11
N VAL A 635 8.99 0.83 -19.13
CA VAL A 635 7.71 0.15 -19.30
C VAL A 635 7.62 -0.55 -20.66
N VAL A 636 7.50 -1.87 -20.61
CA VAL A 636 7.10 -2.73 -21.73
C VAL A 636 6.11 -3.72 -21.16
N ARG A 637 4.82 -3.62 -21.51
CA ARG A 637 3.79 -4.48 -20.90
C ARG A 637 3.78 -5.86 -21.56
N GLY A 638 4.00 -6.91 -20.76
CA GLY A 638 4.02 -8.31 -21.21
C GLY A 638 5.35 -8.74 -21.81
N LYS A 639 5.69 -10.03 -21.65
CA LYS A 639 7.02 -10.58 -21.97
C LYS A 639 7.13 -10.97 -23.45
N THR A 640 8.00 -10.29 -24.20
CA THR A 640 8.41 -10.66 -25.56
C THR A 640 9.90 -10.97 -25.61
N GLY A 641 10.24 -12.27 -25.59
CA GLY A 641 11.62 -12.70 -25.44
C GLY A 641 12.15 -12.39 -24.04
N THR A 642 13.16 -11.52 -23.95
CA THR A 642 13.78 -11.09 -22.68
C THR A 642 13.26 -9.73 -22.20
N ASP A 643 12.35 -9.10 -22.93
CA ASP A 643 11.86 -7.75 -22.65
C ASP A 643 10.40 -7.79 -22.17
N GLY A 644 10.09 -7.07 -21.10
CA GLY A 644 8.72 -6.91 -20.60
C GLY A 644 8.57 -7.10 -19.09
N LEU A 645 7.68 -6.31 -18.49
CA LEU A 645 7.25 -6.47 -17.11
C LEU A 645 6.00 -7.34 -17.03
N VAL A 646 6.01 -8.28 -16.09
CA VAL A 646 4.97 -9.28 -15.85
C VAL A 646 4.67 -9.42 -14.36
N LYS A 647 3.44 -9.86 -14.04
CA LYS A 647 3.02 -10.26 -12.69
C LYS A 647 3.85 -11.45 -12.20
N GLU A 648 3.65 -11.82 -10.94
CA GLU A 648 4.33 -12.89 -10.21
C GLU A 648 4.22 -14.30 -10.84
N ASP A 649 3.25 -14.52 -11.73
CA ASP A 649 3.15 -15.74 -12.54
C ASP A 649 4.28 -15.88 -13.59
N GLY A 650 4.97 -14.77 -13.91
CA GLY A 650 6.03 -14.69 -14.92
C GLY A 650 5.54 -14.57 -16.38
N VAL A 651 4.22 -14.42 -16.60
CA VAL A 651 3.57 -14.51 -17.92
C VAL A 651 2.58 -13.37 -18.16
N THR A 652 1.71 -13.07 -17.20
CA THR A 652 0.66 -12.05 -17.32
C THR A 652 1.28 -10.65 -17.32
N PRO A 653 0.93 -9.75 -18.26
CA PRO A 653 1.41 -8.37 -18.24
C PRO A 653 1.08 -7.67 -16.91
N ALA A 654 2.08 -7.03 -16.30
CA ALA A 654 1.85 -6.17 -15.14
C ALA A 654 1.18 -4.84 -15.58
N ASP A 655 0.27 -4.35 -14.74
CA ASP A 655 -0.53 -3.15 -14.95
C ASP A 655 -0.15 -2.01 -13.98
N ALA A 656 -0.81 -0.86 -14.10
CA ALA A 656 -0.43 0.35 -13.36
C ALA A 656 -0.67 0.23 -11.83
N LEU A 657 -1.50 -0.71 -11.37
CA LEU A 657 -1.70 -1.00 -9.95
C LEU A 657 -0.72 -2.06 -9.42
N ASP A 658 0.00 -2.78 -10.29
CA ASP A 658 1.15 -3.59 -9.89
C ASP A 658 2.44 -2.78 -9.81
N LEU A 659 2.74 -2.02 -10.88
CA LEU A 659 4.08 -1.46 -11.10
C LEU A 659 4.17 0.07 -11.15
N GLY A 660 3.04 0.77 -11.04
CA GLY A 660 2.98 2.23 -11.19
C GLY A 660 3.35 2.68 -12.59
N ALA A 661 4.38 3.51 -12.70
CA ALA A 661 4.97 3.88 -13.98
C ALA A 661 5.87 2.79 -14.61
N GLY A 662 6.24 1.73 -13.88
CA GLY A 662 7.19 0.72 -14.34
C GLY A 662 8.51 0.82 -13.59
N ARG A 663 9.59 0.26 -14.14
CA ARG A 663 10.86 0.16 -13.40
C ARG A 663 11.73 1.40 -13.56
N VAL A 664 12.37 1.85 -12.48
CA VAL A 664 13.43 2.90 -12.52
C VAL A 664 14.46 2.63 -13.62
N ASP A 665 14.71 3.65 -14.46
CA ASP A 665 15.74 3.64 -15.52
C ASP A 665 16.58 4.93 -15.51
N LEU A 666 17.75 4.86 -14.86
CA LEU A 666 18.73 5.94 -14.78
C LEU A 666 19.46 6.21 -16.11
N THR A 667 19.28 5.40 -17.15
CA THR A 667 19.77 5.73 -18.50
C THR A 667 18.94 6.82 -19.18
N GLN A 668 17.71 7.07 -18.68
CA GLN A 668 16.76 8.05 -19.20
C GLN A 668 16.41 9.16 -18.19
N ALA A 669 16.31 8.87 -16.89
CA ALA A 669 15.76 9.81 -15.90
C ALA A 669 16.52 11.16 -15.80
N ALA A 670 17.85 11.16 -15.83
CA ALA A 670 18.64 12.39 -15.85
C ALA A 670 18.58 13.17 -17.19
N ARG A 671 17.86 12.62 -18.18
CA ARG A 671 17.59 13.20 -19.49
C ARG A 671 16.09 13.52 -19.70
N ALA A 672 15.27 13.48 -18.64
CA ALA A 672 13.83 13.78 -18.73
C ALA A 672 13.58 15.12 -19.44
N GLY A 673 12.77 15.11 -20.51
CA GLY A 673 12.58 16.28 -21.38
C GLY A 673 11.60 17.32 -20.84
N PHE A 674 10.67 16.90 -19.97
CA PHE A 674 9.81 17.77 -19.18
C PHE A 674 9.73 17.24 -17.76
N LEU A 675 9.27 18.10 -16.85
CA LEU A 675 9.08 17.82 -15.44
C LEU A 675 7.67 18.24 -15.04
N MET A 676 7.12 17.56 -14.06
CA MET A 676 5.87 17.92 -13.39
C MET A 676 6.22 18.33 -11.97
N SER A 677 5.54 19.36 -11.48
CA SER A 677 5.75 19.90 -10.13
C SER A 677 4.42 19.97 -9.43
N GLU A 678 4.42 19.72 -8.13
CA GLU A 678 3.30 19.99 -7.23
C GLU A 678 3.79 20.86 -6.07
N ILE A 679 2.89 21.28 -5.19
CA ILE A 679 3.21 22.02 -3.97
C ILE A 679 2.35 21.53 -2.80
N GLU A 680 2.92 21.60 -1.60
CA GLU A 680 2.23 21.26 -0.34
C GLU A 680 0.79 21.81 -0.27
N ALA A 681 0.58 23.10 -0.58
CA ALA A 681 -0.75 23.69 -0.44
C ALA A 681 -1.82 23.04 -1.34
N ASN A 682 -1.44 22.47 -2.48
CA ASN A 682 -2.35 21.72 -3.33
C ASN A 682 -2.57 20.30 -2.80
N TYR A 683 -1.51 19.64 -2.28
CA TYR A 683 -1.65 18.38 -1.54
C TYR A 683 -2.61 18.54 -0.34
N THR A 684 -2.45 19.57 0.48
CA THR A 684 -3.33 19.90 1.61
C THR A 684 -4.75 20.26 1.14
N ALA A 685 -4.92 20.99 0.03
CA ALA A 685 -6.23 21.33 -0.52
C ALA A 685 -6.94 20.15 -1.23
N ALA A 686 -6.24 19.04 -1.48
CA ALA A 686 -6.79 17.84 -2.10
C ALA A 686 -7.39 16.84 -1.10
N ASP A 687 -7.37 17.14 0.20
CA ASP A 687 -7.98 16.35 1.27
C ASP A 687 -9.47 16.07 1.01
N PRO A 688 -9.89 14.80 0.77
CA PRO A 688 -11.28 14.44 0.55
C PRO A 688 -12.19 14.78 1.73
N ALA A 689 -11.70 14.69 2.98
CA ALA A 689 -12.47 15.02 4.18
C ALA A 689 -12.75 16.53 4.30
N ALA A 690 -11.90 17.35 3.69
CA ALA A 690 -12.11 18.80 3.53
C ALA A 690 -12.92 19.18 2.27
N GLY A 691 -13.37 18.19 1.47
CA GLY A 691 -14.05 18.40 0.19
C GLY A 691 -13.11 18.69 -0.99
N GLY A 692 -11.82 18.37 -0.85
CA GLY A 692 -10.84 18.37 -1.93
C GLY A 692 -10.94 17.14 -2.85
N ASP A 693 -10.21 17.18 -3.97
CA ASP A 693 -10.19 16.11 -4.96
C ASP A 693 -8.73 15.73 -5.31
N PRO A 694 -8.23 14.55 -4.87
CA PRO A 694 -6.89 14.07 -5.19
C PRO A 694 -6.59 13.90 -6.68
N THR A 695 -7.60 13.73 -7.54
CA THR A 695 -7.39 13.55 -8.99
C THR A 695 -6.88 14.83 -9.67
N THR A 696 -7.13 15.98 -9.05
CA THR A 696 -6.70 17.31 -9.52
C THR A 696 -5.19 17.55 -9.40
N LEU A 697 -4.50 16.80 -8.54
CA LEU A 697 -3.06 16.92 -8.31
C LEU A 697 -2.26 16.67 -9.60
N ASN A 698 -1.20 17.44 -9.80
CA ASN A 698 -0.34 17.41 -10.99
C ASN A 698 0.67 16.24 -10.96
N LEU A 699 0.18 15.03 -10.65
CA LEU A 699 1.00 13.84 -10.47
C LEU A 699 1.35 13.17 -11.82
N PRO A 700 2.47 12.42 -11.89
CA PRO A 700 2.92 11.75 -13.12
C PRO A 700 2.12 10.49 -13.51
N SER A 701 0.83 10.46 -13.16
CA SER A 701 -0.10 9.35 -13.38
C SER A 701 -1.54 9.86 -13.38
N LEU A 702 -2.48 9.08 -13.91
CA LEU A 702 -3.91 9.43 -14.00
C LEU A 702 -4.78 8.32 -13.41
N GLY A 703 -5.32 8.55 -12.22
CA GLY A 703 -6.21 7.60 -11.52
C GLY A 703 -7.65 8.10 -11.48
N HIS A 704 -8.62 7.19 -11.49
CA HIS A 704 -10.02 7.47 -11.10
C HIS A 704 -10.76 6.18 -10.70
N GLY A 705 -11.07 6.00 -9.41
CA GLY A 705 -11.72 4.78 -8.90
C GLY A 705 -13.25 4.68 -9.08
N ASN A 706 -13.90 5.75 -9.55
CA ASN A 706 -15.37 5.89 -9.66
C ASN A 706 -15.76 6.74 -10.89
N CYS A 707 -15.25 6.40 -12.07
CA CYS A 707 -15.46 7.19 -13.30
C CYS A 707 -16.85 6.92 -13.89
N LEU A 708 -17.62 8.00 -14.14
CA LEU A 708 -19.00 7.96 -14.61
C LEU A 708 -19.13 8.66 -15.97
N GLY A 709 -19.34 7.88 -17.04
CA GLY A 709 -19.39 8.37 -18.42
C GLY A 709 -18.03 8.84 -18.93
N SER A 710 -17.47 9.91 -18.39
CA SER A 710 -16.12 10.38 -18.69
C SER A 710 -15.45 11.05 -17.49
N CYS A 711 -14.18 10.77 -17.26
CA CYS A 711 -13.33 11.42 -16.26
C CYS A 711 -12.28 12.27 -16.97
N SER A 712 -11.97 13.45 -16.42
CA SER A 712 -11.02 14.40 -16.99
C SER A 712 -9.99 14.87 -15.98
N TRP A 713 -8.76 15.06 -16.44
CA TRP A 713 -7.65 15.55 -15.65
C TRP A 713 -6.99 16.72 -16.35
N THR A 714 -6.43 17.63 -15.55
CA THR A 714 -5.50 18.66 -16.02
C THR A 714 -4.08 18.26 -15.60
N ARG A 715 -3.11 18.39 -16.51
CA ARG A 715 -1.68 18.18 -16.20
C ARG A 715 -0.85 19.33 -16.76
N THR A 716 0.04 19.89 -15.94
CA THR A 716 0.94 20.97 -16.32
C THR A 716 2.37 20.45 -16.37
N LEU A 717 2.99 20.57 -17.54
CA LEU A 717 4.35 20.12 -17.83
C LEU A 717 5.26 21.33 -18.00
N THR A 718 6.38 21.37 -17.27
CA THR A 718 7.45 22.36 -17.41
C THR A 718 8.57 21.78 -18.25
N GLY A 719 9.00 22.44 -19.32
CA GLY A 719 10.08 21.92 -20.17
C GLY A 719 11.42 21.91 -19.44
N ALA A 720 12.10 20.76 -19.38
CA ALA A 720 13.50 20.70 -18.92
C ALA A 720 14.46 21.04 -20.07
N VAL A 721 14.13 20.58 -21.28
CA VAL A 721 14.86 20.87 -22.53
C VAL A 721 13.87 21.30 -23.61
N ALA A 722 14.26 22.28 -24.42
CA ALA A 722 13.41 22.80 -25.49
C ALA A 722 13.23 21.77 -26.62
N THR A 723 12.00 21.30 -26.85
CA THR A 723 11.65 20.40 -27.97
C THR A 723 10.18 20.52 -28.34
N ASP A 724 9.84 20.04 -29.55
CA ASP A 724 8.46 19.71 -29.91
C ASP A 724 8.10 18.31 -29.38
N TRP A 725 6.83 18.10 -29.03
CA TRP A 725 6.27 16.86 -28.51
C TRP A 725 5.03 16.44 -29.31
N THR A 726 4.82 15.13 -29.44
CA THR A 726 3.57 14.51 -29.90
C THR A 726 3.08 13.52 -28.87
N VAL A 727 1.81 13.58 -28.49
CA VAL A 727 1.18 12.66 -27.54
C VAL A 727 0.39 11.60 -28.30
N SER A 728 0.50 10.35 -27.85
CA SER A 728 -0.30 9.21 -28.31
C SER A 728 -0.79 8.41 -27.11
N VAL A 729 -1.82 7.57 -27.31
CA VAL A 729 -2.39 6.74 -26.25
C VAL A 729 -2.18 5.28 -26.60
N SER A 730 -1.61 4.52 -25.66
CA SER A 730 -1.63 3.06 -25.65
C SER A 730 -2.75 2.61 -24.71
N SER A 731 -3.67 1.78 -25.19
CA SER A 731 -4.87 1.38 -24.42
C SER A 731 -5.17 -0.11 -24.64
N PRO A 732 -4.60 -1.01 -23.82
CA PRO A 732 -4.78 -2.46 -23.99
C PRO A 732 -6.22 -2.94 -23.75
N ASP A 733 -6.95 -2.32 -22.80
CA ASP A 733 -8.36 -2.64 -22.51
C ASP A 733 -9.34 -1.94 -23.47
N GLY A 734 -8.84 -1.13 -24.42
CA GLY A 734 -9.66 -0.40 -25.38
C GLY A 734 -10.30 0.89 -24.84
N LEU A 735 -9.95 1.32 -23.63
CA LEU A 735 -10.32 2.61 -23.03
C LEU A 735 -10.04 3.79 -23.98
N PRO A 736 -11.06 4.49 -24.50
CA PRO A 736 -10.88 5.70 -25.29
C PRO A 736 -10.36 6.85 -24.44
N VAL A 737 -9.22 7.43 -24.83
CA VAL A 737 -8.64 8.60 -24.17
C VAL A 737 -8.31 9.67 -25.20
N THR A 738 -8.62 10.92 -24.87
CA THR A 738 -8.30 12.10 -25.67
C THR A 738 -7.38 13.04 -24.90
N VAL A 739 -6.49 13.74 -25.62
CA VAL A 739 -5.52 14.68 -25.05
C VAL A 739 -5.52 15.95 -25.89
N GLU A 740 -5.68 17.11 -25.26
CA GLU A 740 -5.62 18.42 -25.92
C GLU A 740 -4.66 19.38 -25.18
N PRO A 741 -3.65 19.95 -25.87
CA PRO A 741 -3.20 19.65 -27.24
C PRO A 741 -2.42 18.32 -27.35
N ALA A 742 -2.73 17.51 -28.37
CA ALA A 742 -1.97 16.29 -28.69
C ALA A 742 -0.60 16.54 -29.36
N SER A 743 -0.23 17.79 -29.67
CA SER A 743 1.09 18.15 -30.18
C SER A 743 1.40 19.60 -29.85
N PHE A 744 2.62 19.88 -29.39
CA PHE A 744 3.01 21.21 -28.90
C PHE A 744 4.53 21.42 -28.93
N SER A 745 4.95 22.68 -28.93
CA SER A 745 6.33 23.09 -28.66
C SER A 745 6.45 23.47 -27.18
N LEU A 746 7.49 23.02 -26.49
CA LEU A 746 7.75 23.35 -25.09
C LEU A 746 9.21 23.82 -24.95
N GLY A 747 9.42 25.09 -24.59
CA GLY A 747 10.74 25.63 -24.28
C GLY A 747 11.25 25.20 -22.90
N ALA A 748 12.57 25.28 -22.68
CA ALA A 748 13.14 25.03 -21.37
C ALA A 748 12.71 26.13 -20.37
N GLY A 749 12.09 25.71 -19.26
CA GLY A 749 11.46 26.59 -18.26
C GLY A 749 10.12 27.20 -18.70
N GLU A 750 9.54 26.77 -19.83
CA GLU A 750 8.17 27.13 -20.22
C GLU A 750 7.19 26.06 -19.72
N ASP A 751 5.98 26.47 -19.35
CA ASP A 751 4.89 25.58 -18.94
C ASP A 751 3.88 25.38 -20.06
N ILE A 752 3.32 24.17 -20.15
CA ILE A 752 2.09 23.89 -20.91
C ILE A 752 1.12 23.09 -20.08
N THR A 753 -0.16 23.42 -20.19
CA THR A 753 -1.27 22.68 -19.57
C THR A 753 -1.98 21.83 -20.62
N LEU A 754 -2.19 20.56 -20.30
CA LEU A 754 -2.91 19.58 -21.10
C LEU A 754 -4.23 19.21 -20.42
N SER A 755 -5.29 19.09 -21.20
CA SER A 755 -6.54 18.44 -20.80
C SER A 755 -6.50 17.00 -21.28
N VAL A 756 -6.76 16.05 -20.38
CA VAL A 756 -6.87 14.61 -20.69
C VAL A 756 -8.28 14.17 -20.31
N THR A 757 -8.98 13.47 -21.20
CA THR A 757 -10.31 12.93 -20.91
C THR A 757 -10.35 11.46 -21.31
N ALA A 758 -10.68 10.60 -20.35
CA ALA A 758 -11.00 9.20 -20.57
C ALA A 758 -12.53 9.04 -20.63
N ASP A 759 -13.01 8.38 -21.66
CA ASP A 759 -14.41 7.99 -21.83
C ASP A 759 -14.54 6.53 -21.43
N VAL A 760 -15.51 6.19 -20.58
CA VAL A 760 -15.74 4.82 -20.09
C VAL A 760 -17.00 4.17 -20.69
N GLU A 761 -17.65 4.82 -21.67
CA GLU A 761 -18.82 4.27 -22.36
C GLU A 761 -18.49 2.91 -23.01
N GLY A 762 -19.27 1.87 -22.66
CA GLY A 762 -19.15 0.53 -23.23
C GLY A 762 -18.06 -0.37 -22.62
N LEU A 763 -17.34 0.08 -21.60
CA LEU A 763 -16.46 -0.77 -20.78
C LEU A 763 -17.23 -1.45 -19.63
N GLN A 764 -16.61 -2.41 -18.93
CA GLN A 764 -17.26 -3.20 -17.86
C GLN A 764 -17.27 -2.46 -16.50
N ILE A 765 -18.45 -2.40 -15.86
CA ILE A 765 -18.65 -1.83 -14.52
C ILE A 765 -17.80 -2.59 -13.48
N ASN A 766 -17.29 -1.87 -12.48
CA ASN A 766 -16.41 -2.36 -11.40
C ASN A 766 -15.07 -2.98 -11.84
N ARG A 767 -14.76 -3.01 -13.15
CA ARG A 767 -13.46 -3.45 -13.68
C ARG A 767 -12.52 -2.27 -13.88
N TRP A 768 -11.24 -2.46 -13.56
CA TRP A 768 -10.17 -1.54 -13.93
C TRP A 768 -9.87 -1.66 -15.43
N ALA A 769 -9.74 -0.50 -16.09
CA ALA A 769 -9.28 -0.35 -17.45
C ALA A 769 -8.03 0.53 -17.46
N PHE A 770 -7.03 0.11 -18.24
CA PHE A 770 -5.72 0.76 -18.26
C PHE A 770 -5.43 1.44 -19.58
N ALA A 771 -4.73 2.57 -19.49
CA ALA A 771 -4.11 3.23 -20.64
C ALA A 771 -2.74 3.81 -20.24
N ASP A 772 -2.04 4.37 -21.21
CA ASP A 772 -0.75 5.00 -21.04
C ASP A 772 -0.59 6.13 -22.08
N LEU A 773 -0.30 7.35 -21.63
CA LEU A 773 -0.09 8.52 -22.48
C LEU A 773 1.40 8.59 -22.83
N VAL A 774 1.74 8.34 -24.09
CA VAL A 774 3.12 8.28 -24.58
C VAL A 774 3.49 9.58 -25.30
N PHE A 775 4.47 10.29 -24.75
CA PHE A 775 5.01 11.56 -25.22
C PHE A 775 6.29 11.32 -26.02
N THR A 776 6.20 11.49 -27.34
CA THR A 776 7.35 11.36 -28.25
C THR A 776 7.97 12.73 -28.54
N PRO A 777 9.25 12.96 -28.20
CA PRO A 777 9.94 14.20 -28.54
C PRO A 777 10.39 14.20 -30.02
N ALA A 778 10.51 15.40 -30.60
CA ALA A 778 11.08 15.57 -31.93
C ALA A 778 12.62 15.38 -31.96
N ASP A 779 13.31 15.64 -30.84
CA ASP A 779 14.72 15.29 -30.68
C ASP A 779 14.87 13.92 -30.02
N ALA A 780 15.44 12.96 -30.76
CA ALA A 780 15.72 11.60 -30.27
C ALA A 780 16.84 11.54 -29.21
N ALA A 781 17.53 12.66 -28.92
CA ALA A 781 18.42 12.77 -27.76
C ALA A 781 17.65 12.94 -26.44
N ILE A 782 16.35 13.24 -26.49
CA ILE A 782 15.43 13.28 -25.34
C ILE A 782 14.70 11.92 -25.28
N PRO A 783 14.52 11.31 -24.09
CA PRO A 783 13.75 10.08 -23.94
C PRO A 783 12.28 10.28 -24.34
N VAL A 784 11.66 9.19 -24.81
CA VAL A 784 10.19 9.10 -24.78
C VAL A 784 9.76 9.16 -23.32
N ALA A 785 8.79 10.01 -23.01
CA ALA A 785 8.21 10.12 -21.68
C ALA A 785 6.80 9.53 -21.68
N HIS A 786 6.28 9.10 -20.53
CA HIS A 786 4.94 8.53 -20.45
C HIS A 786 4.22 8.82 -19.12
N LEU A 787 2.90 8.60 -19.10
CA LEU A 787 2.05 8.71 -17.90
C LEU A 787 1.08 7.52 -17.85
N PRO A 788 1.17 6.61 -16.85
CA PRO A 788 0.23 5.51 -16.71
C PRO A 788 -1.16 6.00 -16.27
N MET A 789 -2.19 5.33 -16.77
CA MET A 789 -3.59 5.58 -16.41
C MET A 789 -4.27 4.30 -15.90
N ALA A 790 -5.04 4.43 -14.82
CA ALA A 790 -5.94 3.40 -14.30
C ALA A 790 -7.30 4.03 -13.99
N VAL A 791 -8.37 3.48 -14.58
CA VAL A 791 -9.74 3.97 -14.41
C VAL A 791 -10.66 2.81 -14.08
N ARG A 792 -11.49 2.93 -13.05
CA ARG A 792 -12.57 2.00 -12.74
C ARG A 792 -13.92 2.69 -12.94
N ILE A 793 -14.84 1.98 -13.56
CA ILE A 793 -16.20 2.46 -13.82
C ILE A 793 -17.11 2.11 -12.65
N GLY A 794 -17.99 3.04 -12.30
CA GLY A 794 -19.15 2.79 -11.48
C GLY A 794 -19.52 4.02 -10.65
N PRO A 795 -20.75 4.08 -10.16
CA PRO A 795 -21.04 4.64 -8.85
C PRO A 795 -20.84 3.54 -7.80
N ILE A 796 -20.16 3.84 -6.70
CA ILE A 796 -20.24 3.03 -5.47
C ILE A 796 -21.73 2.99 -5.06
N PRO A 797 -22.30 1.82 -4.70
CA PRO A 797 -23.65 1.75 -4.18
C PRO A 797 -23.77 2.59 -2.90
N GLU A 798 -24.65 3.60 -2.90
CA GLU A 798 -24.94 4.37 -1.69
C GLU A 798 -26.06 3.69 -0.91
N THR A 799 -25.76 3.27 0.31
CA THR A 799 -26.75 2.66 1.22
C THR A 799 -27.53 3.73 1.99
N ARG A 800 -28.87 3.67 1.93
CA ARG A 800 -29.80 4.57 2.62
C ARG A 800 -30.82 3.78 3.43
N SER A 801 -30.67 3.77 4.75
CA SER A 801 -31.56 3.06 5.67
C SER A 801 -32.65 3.98 6.24
N PHE A 802 -33.88 3.47 6.29
CA PHE A 802 -35.08 4.17 6.75
C PHE A 802 -35.86 3.31 7.75
N ASP A 803 -36.17 3.88 8.91
CA ASP A 803 -37.12 3.26 9.83
C ASP A 803 -38.55 3.51 9.34
N ILE A 804 -39.28 2.44 9.06
CA ILE A 804 -40.68 2.50 8.61
C ILE A 804 -41.65 2.00 9.66
N THR A 805 -42.88 2.54 9.60
CA THR A 805 -43.96 2.29 10.56
C THR A 805 -45.29 1.89 9.90
N THR A 806 -45.28 1.61 8.58
CA THR A 806 -46.47 1.32 7.77
C THR A 806 -46.21 0.35 6.61
N TYR A 807 -47.21 -0.46 6.27
CA TYR A 807 -47.23 -1.37 5.11
C TYR A 807 -47.19 -0.63 3.77
N GLN A 808 -47.78 0.57 3.72
CA GLN A 808 -47.71 1.48 2.57
C GLN A 808 -47.18 2.84 3.02
N GLY A 809 -46.27 3.43 2.24
CA GLY A 809 -45.68 4.71 2.63
C GLY A 809 -44.76 5.31 1.58
N SER A 810 -44.13 6.42 1.95
CA SER A 810 -43.14 7.10 1.13
C SER A 810 -42.14 7.86 1.99
N VAL A 811 -40.89 7.90 1.57
CA VAL A 811 -39.80 8.67 2.18
C VAL A 811 -39.09 9.48 1.10
N THR A 812 -38.58 10.65 1.47
CA THR A 812 -37.87 11.54 0.55
C THR A 812 -36.40 11.59 0.94
N ILE A 813 -35.53 11.30 -0.02
CA ILE A 813 -34.11 11.66 0.02
C ILE A 813 -34.04 13.12 -0.42
N GLU A 814 -33.74 14.01 0.51
CA GLU A 814 -33.57 15.45 0.27
C GLU A 814 -32.16 15.75 -0.28
N ASP A 815 -32.03 16.81 -1.09
CA ASP A 815 -30.75 17.36 -1.57
C ASP A 815 -29.83 16.35 -2.32
N PHE A 816 -30.37 15.36 -3.03
CA PHE A 816 -29.58 14.45 -3.87
C PHE A 816 -28.93 15.23 -5.03
N VAL A 817 -27.63 15.05 -5.27
CA VAL A 817 -26.87 15.77 -6.30
C VAL A 817 -26.36 14.79 -7.38
N SER A 818 -26.84 14.97 -8.60
CA SER A 818 -26.32 14.25 -9.77
C SER A 818 -25.08 14.96 -10.36
N GLN A 819 -24.03 14.22 -10.67
CA GLN A 819 -22.82 14.77 -11.31
C GLN A 819 -22.99 15.00 -12.84
N ILE A 820 -24.08 14.50 -13.43
CA ILE A 820 -24.42 14.72 -14.85
C ILE A 820 -25.90 15.13 -15.01
N ASP A 821 -26.26 15.70 -16.16
CA ASP A 821 -27.63 16.10 -16.46
C ASP A 821 -28.59 14.90 -16.47
N ILE A 822 -29.72 15.01 -15.75
CA ILE A 822 -30.83 14.06 -15.83
C ILE A 822 -31.89 14.67 -16.75
N ALA A 823 -31.95 14.20 -17.99
CA ALA A 823 -32.90 14.67 -19.00
C ALA A 823 -34.33 14.18 -18.71
N SER A 824 -34.46 12.95 -18.20
CA SER A 824 -35.71 12.39 -17.70
C SER A 824 -35.39 11.37 -16.62
N PHE A 825 -35.97 11.53 -15.42
CA PHE A 825 -35.80 10.58 -14.33
C PHE A 825 -36.62 9.33 -14.61
N THR A 826 -35.97 8.29 -15.14
CA THR A 826 -36.56 7.00 -15.47
C THR A 826 -35.76 5.88 -14.79
N PRO A 827 -35.86 5.76 -13.45
CA PRO A 827 -35.02 4.86 -12.68
C PRO A 827 -35.31 3.40 -13.03
N THR A 828 -34.31 2.54 -12.90
CA THR A 828 -34.53 1.09 -12.84
C THR A 828 -34.77 0.74 -11.37
N ILE A 829 -35.90 0.10 -11.09
CA ILE A 829 -36.25 -0.40 -9.77
C ILE A 829 -36.25 -1.92 -9.85
N SER A 830 -35.73 -2.59 -8.83
CA SER A 830 -35.73 -4.06 -8.73
C SER A 830 -36.56 -4.57 -7.54
N GLY A 831 -37.50 -3.75 -7.07
CA GLY A 831 -38.26 -3.97 -5.85
C GLY A 831 -37.44 -3.92 -4.56
N MET A 832 -38.03 -4.46 -3.48
CA MET A 832 -37.38 -4.77 -2.21
C MET A 832 -37.58 -6.26 -1.91
N GLN A 833 -36.57 -6.89 -1.31
CA GLN A 833 -36.63 -8.26 -0.83
C GLN A 833 -36.30 -8.28 0.67
N ARG A 834 -36.97 -9.14 1.44
CA ARG A 834 -36.62 -9.36 2.85
C ARG A 834 -35.24 -9.99 2.98
N GLY A 835 -34.39 -9.45 3.84
CA GLY A 835 -33.13 -10.09 4.21
C GLY A 835 -33.35 -11.39 4.98
N LEU A 836 -32.64 -12.45 4.59
CA LEU A 836 -32.55 -13.66 5.40
C LEU A 836 -31.56 -13.42 6.53
N THR A 837 -32.08 -13.47 7.76
CA THR A 837 -31.26 -13.39 8.98
C THR A 837 -30.78 -14.77 9.42
N THR A 838 -29.48 -14.91 9.64
CA THR A 838 -28.83 -16.09 10.21
C THR A 838 -28.12 -15.71 11.51
N GLU A 839 -28.68 -16.14 12.64
CA GLU A 839 -28.05 -15.98 13.96
C GLU A 839 -27.10 -17.16 14.26
N ARG A 840 -25.92 -16.86 14.82
CA ARG A 840 -24.95 -17.84 15.32
C ARG A 840 -24.30 -17.37 16.63
N THR A 841 -23.57 -18.27 17.26
CA THR A 841 -22.65 -17.98 18.36
C THR A 841 -21.34 -18.69 18.07
N MET A 842 -20.23 -17.97 18.17
CA MET A 842 -18.90 -18.40 17.70
C MET A 842 -17.84 -18.03 18.72
N THR A 843 -16.84 -18.89 18.94
CA THR A 843 -15.60 -18.47 19.63
C THR A 843 -14.68 -17.73 18.66
N GLN A 844 -13.57 -17.19 19.16
CA GLN A 844 -12.52 -16.65 18.29
C GLN A 844 -12.02 -17.76 17.36
N ASP A 845 -11.68 -17.39 16.14
CA ASP A 845 -10.96 -18.27 15.23
C ASP A 845 -9.55 -18.56 15.76
N PRO A 846 -9.17 -19.84 16.00
CA PRO A 846 -7.79 -20.19 16.32
C PRO A 846 -6.82 -19.92 15.15
N THR A 847 -7.31 -19.77 13.93
CA THR A 847 -6.53 -19.65 12.69
C THR A 847 -6.87 -18.37 11.91
N VAL A 848 -7.07 -17.25 12.62
CA VAL A 848 -7.46 -15.92 12.09
C VAL A 848 -6.88 -15.55 10.70
N LEU A 849 -5.61 -15.85 10.41
CA LEU A 849 -4.95 -15.50 9.15
C LEU A 849 -5.40 -16.33 7.92
N ASP A 850 -6.17 -17.39 8.11
CA ASP A 850 -6.66 -18.28 7.05
C ASP A 850 -8.11 -18.73 7.35
N PRO A 851 -9.14 -17.91 7.03
CA PRO A 851 -10.53 -18.23 7.31
C PRO A 851 -11.05 -19.50 6.62
N TYR A 852 -10.29 -20.06 5.66
CA TYR A 852 -10.64 -21.22 4.83
C TYR A 852 -10.06 -22.54 5.35
N ASP A 853 -9.19 -22.53 6.38
CA ASP A 853 -8.39 -23.71 6.75
C ASP A 853 -9.12 -24.76 7.62
N GLY A 854 -10.25 -24.37 8.19
CA GLY A 854 -11.00 -25.16 9.16
C GLY A 854 -12.09 -26.04 8.54
N PRO A 855 -12.52 -27.11 9.24
CA PRO A 855 -13.85 -27.66 9.01
C PRO A 855 -14.88 -26.62 9.49
N HIS A 856 -15.29 -25.73 8.59
CA HIS A 856 -16.29 -24.71 8.90
C HIS A 856 -17.56 -25.34 9.46
N SER A 857 -18.25 -24.62 10.36
CA SER A 857 -19.65 -24.92 10.66
C SER A 857 -20.50 -24.62 9.42
N GLY A 858 -20.70 -25.63 8.57
CA GLY A 858 -21.55 -25.53 7.39
C GLY A 858 -23.03 -25.33 7.75
N PRO A 859 -23.92 -25.13 6.75
CA PRO A 859 -25.31 -24.77 6.98
C PRO A 859 -26.09 -25.68 7.94
N ASP A 860 -25.72 -26.96 7.99
CA ASP A 860 -26.33 -28.02 8.81
C ASP A 860 -25.52 -28.39 10.09
N ASP A 861 -24.35 -27.79 10.35
CA ASP A 861 -23.52 -28.12 11.52
C ASP A 861 -23.88 -27.25 12.74
N PRO A 862 -24.31 -27.83 13.88
CA PRO A 862 -24.70 -27.08 15.06
C PRO A 862 -23.55 -26.78 16.04
N ASP A 863 -22.27 -26.99 15.71
CA ASP A 863 -21.16 -26.69 16.63
C ASP A 863 -21.05 -25.16 16.91
N PRO A 864 -21.34 -24.68 18.14
CA PRO A 864 -21.32 -23.27 18.49
C PRO A 864 -19.94 -22.80 18.97
N ALA A 865 -18.88 -23.53 18.61
CA ALA A 865 -17.48 -23.26 18.99
C ALA A 865 -16.50 -23.34 17.80
N ALA A 866 -16.99 -23.29 16.56
CA ALA A 866 -16.15 -22.95 15.41
C ALA A 866 -15.95 -21.43 15.35
N GLY A 867 -14.74 -20.99 14.99
CA GLY A 867 -14.44 -19.58 14.76
C GLY A 867 -14.83 -19.08 13.37
N THR A 868 -15.29 -19.97 12.49
CA THR A 868 -15.92 -19.63 11.21
C THR A 868 -17.21 -20.41 11.00
N PHE A 869 -18.18 -19.81 10.31
CA PHE A 869 -19.32 -20.52 9.72
C PHE A 869 -19.60 -19.97 8.33
N PHE A 870 -20.28 -20.74 7.48
CA PHE A 870 -20.75 -20.23 6.20
C PHE A 870 -22.21 -20.60 5.91
N VAL A 871 -22.83 -19.82 5.04
CA VAL A 871 -24.13 -20.10 4.44
C VAL A 871 -24.01 -20.15 2.93
N LEU A 872 -24.87 -20.95 2.30
CA LEU A 872 -25.02 -21.00 0.84
C LEU A 872 -26.28 -20.24 0.42
N VAL A 873 -26.18 -19.44 -0.63
CA VAL A 873 -27.23 -18.55 -1.13
C VAL A 873 -27.29 -18.64 -2.65
N ASP A 874 -28.46 -19.00 -3.18
CA ASP A 874 -28.68 -19.12 -4.62
C ASP A 874 -29.10 -17.78 -5.25
N VAL A 875 -28.37 -17.34 -6.27
CA VAL A 875 -28.78 -16.25 -7.16
C VAL A 875 -29.52 -16.85 -8.37
N PRO A 876 -30.81 -16.54 -8.59
CA PRO A 876 -31.62 -17.19 -9.61
C PRO A 876 -31.28 -16.73 -11.03
N GLU A 877 -31.55 -17.58 -12.03
CA GLU A 877 -31.49 -17.24 -13.45
C GLU A 877 -32.45 -16.08 -13.81
N PRO A 878 -32.03 -15.08 -14.61
CA PRO A 878 -30.78 -14.98 -15.38
C PRO A 878 -29.58 -14.37 -14.62
N GLY A 879 -29.76 -14.07 -13.33
CA GLY A 879 -28.84 -13.35 -12.47
C GLY A 879 -29.60 -12.52 -11.45
N GLY A 880 -28.87 -11.97 -10.48
CA GLY A 880 -29.38 -10.98 -9.55
C GLY A 880 -29.08 -9.56 -10.02
N LYS A 881 -29.73 -8.59 -9.40
CA LYS A 881 -29.38 -7.16 -9.44
C LYS A 881 -28.48 -6.77 -8.29
N LEU A 882 -28.64 -7.42 -7.14
CA LEU A 882 -27.81 -7.25 -5.96
C LEU A 882 -27.70 -8.59 -5.21
N LEU A 883 -26.52 -8.92 -4.69
CA LEU A 883 -26.36 -9.78 -3.53
C LEU A 883 -25.71 -8.90 -2.46
N ASP A 884 -26.48 -8.56 -1.43
CA ASP A 884 -26.01 -7.79 -0.29
C ASP A 884 -25.97 -8.69 0.94
N THR A 885 -24.85 -8.70 1.66
CA THR A 885 -24.73 -9.43 2.92
C THR A 885 -23.92 -8.64 3.92
N ARG A 886 -24.30 -8.72 5.19
CA ARG A 886 -23.68 -7.95 6.27
C ARG A 886 -23.85 -8.60 7.63
N ILE A 887 -22.93 -8.28 8.52
CA ILE A 887 -23.08 -8.54 9.95
C ILE A 887 -23.87 -7.37 10.54
N SER A 888 -25.14 -7.59 10.88
CA SER A 888 -26.04 -6.54 11.35
C SER A 888 -25.98 -6.32 12.86
N GLU A 889 -25.67 -7.37 13.63
CA GLU A 889 -25.41 -7.29 15.07
C GLU A 889 -24.34 -8.31 15.47
N THR A 890 -23.47 -7.95 16.41
CA THR A 890 -22.59 -8.92 17.10
C THR A 890 -22.18 -8.43 18.48
N THR A 891 -21.69 -9.34 19.34
CA THR A 891 -20.96 -8.99 20.57
C THR A 891 -19.45 -9.03 20.42
N SER A 892 -18.93 -9.44 19.25
CA SER A 892 -17.50 -9.48 18.96
C SER A 892 -16.87 -8.09 18.99
N ALA A 893 -15.55 -8.04 19.17
CA ALA A 893 -14.79 -6.82 18.90
C ALA A 893 -14.47 -6.68 17.41
N ASP A 894 -14.33 -7.82 16.72
CA ASP A 894 -13.89 -7.90 15.33
C ASP A 894 -14.50 -9.14 14.66
N MET A 895 -15.02 -9.00 13.44
CA MET A 895 -15.69 -10.07 12.68
C MET A 895 -15.56 -9.82 11.17
N ASP A 896 -14.94 -10.75 10.45
CA ASP A 896 -14.76 -10.65 9.01
C ASP A 896 -15.86 -11.37 8.23
N LEU A 897 -16.11 -10.90 7.01
CA LEU A 897 -17.16 -11.35 6.11
C LEU A 897 -16.61 -11.53 4.68
N PHE A 898 -16.70 -12.74 4.16
CA PHE A 898 -16.21 -13.11 2.84
C PHE A 898 -17.35 -13.69 1.99
N VAL A 899 -17.35 -13.39 0.69
CA VAL A 899 -18.38 -13.81 -0.26
C VAL A 899 -17.72 -14.28 -1.54
N GLY A 900 -18.05 -15.48 -1.99
CA GLY A 900 -17.62 -16.01 -3.27
C GLY A 900 -18.71 -16.82 -3.97
N LYS A 901 -18.41 -17.25 -5.19
CA LYS A 901 -19.34 -18.03 -6.02
C LYS A 901 -18.80 -19.45 -6.15
N ASP A 902 -19.60 -20.43 -5.74
CA ASP A 902 -19.31 -21.87 -5.87
C ASP A 902 -19.21 -22.23 -7.36
N ASN A 903 -18.00 -22.13 -7.91
CA ASN A 903 -17.71 -22.29 -9.34
C ASN A 903 -17.35 -23.74 -9.65
N ASN A 904 -16.73 -24.42 -8.69
CA ASN A 904 -16.33 -25.82 -8.80
C ASN A 904 -17.50 -26.80 -8.48
N GLY A 905 -18.49 -26.37 -7.70
CA GLY A 905 -19.70 -27.10 -7.35
C GLY A 905 -19.57 -28.03 -6.14
N ASP A 906 -18.63 -27.78 -5.23
CA ASP A 906 -18.43 -28.55 -4.00
C ASP A 906 -19.17 -27.98 -2.78
N GLY A 907 -19.63 -26.73 -2.87
CA GLY A 907 -20.40 -26.06 -1.83
C GLY A 907 -19.59 -25.63 -0.61
N LEU A 908 -18.28 -25.44 -0.75
CA LEU A 908 -17.39 -24.94 0.30
C LEU A 908 -16.88 -23.52 -0.02
N PRO A 909 -16.57 -22.70 0.99
CA PRO A 909 -15.73 -21.51 0.80
C PRO A 909 -14.32 -21.89 0.33
N ASP A 910 -13.83 -21.25 -0.72
CA ASP A 910 -12.48 -21.42 -1.26
C ASP A 910 -11.92 -20.05 -1.66
N GLU A 911 -10.70 -19.72 -1.25
CA GLU A 911 -10.07 -18.41 -1.52
C GLU A 911 -10.03 -18.08 -3.03
N GLY A 912 -9.89 -19.08 -3.89
CA GLY A 912 -9.87 -18.93 -5.35
C GLY A 912 -11.24 -18.62 -5.99
N GLU A 913 -12.32 -18.66 -5.20
CA GLU A 913 -13.70 -18.38 -5.61
C GLU A 913 -14.28 -17.08 -5.03
N GLU A 914 -13.49 -16.37 -4.23
CA GLU A 914 -13.86 -15.11 -3.58
C GLU A 914 -14.17 -13.99 -4.60
N LEU A 915 -15.22 -13.23 -4.31
CA LEU A 915 -15.68 -12.07 -5.08
C LEU A 915 -15.75 -10.78 -4.25
N CYS A 916 -15.88 -10.89 -2.92
CA CYS A 916 -15.81 -9.77 -1.99
C CYS A 916 -15.28 -10.24 -0.63
N ALA A 917 -14.41 -9.43 -0.02
CA ALA A 917 -13.98 -9.54 1.36
C ALA A 917 -14.21 -8.21 2.06
N ALA A 918 -14.80 -8.27 3.24
CA ALA A 918 -15.04 -7.16 4.15
C ALA A 918 -14.46 -7.62 5.49
N ALA A 919 -13.19 -7.27 5.70
CA ALA A 919 -12.34 -7.78 6.76
C ALA A 919 -11.49 -6.63 7.34
N THR A 920 -12.16 -5.63 7.89
CA THR A 920 -11.55 -4.52 8.61
C THR A 920 -11.59 -4.82 10.11
N ALA A 921 -10.96 -3.99 10.95
CA ALA A 921 -10.99 -4.17 12.41
C ALA A 921 -12.35 -3.80 13.05
N ALA A 922 -13.45 -4.07 12.35
CA ALA A 922 -14.80 -3.66 12.71
C ALA A 922 -15.71 -4.88 12.90
N ALA A 923 -16.48 -4.88 13.97
CA ALA A 923 -17.39 -5.99 14.25
C ALA A 923 -18.62 -6.07 13.30
N LEU A 924 -18.83 -5.08 12.43
CA LEU A 924 -20.00 -4.97 11.54
C LEU A 924 -19.52 -4.77 10.09
N GLU A 925 -19.30 -5.87 9.38
CA GLU A 925 -18.82 -5.88 8.00
C GLU A 925 -19.96 -6.03 6.98
N GLN A 926 -19.72 -5.57 5.74
CA GLN A 926 -20.69 -5.63 4.64
C GLN A 926 -20.01 -5.91 3.29
N CYS A 927 -20.56 -6.88 2.56
CA CYS A 927 -20.19 -7.20 1.19
C CYS A 927 -21.40 -7.06 0.24
N THR A 928 -21.24 -6.26 -0.82
CA THR A 928 -22.31 -5.98 -1.79
C THR A 928 -21.83 -6.27 -3.21
N LEU A 929 -22.34 -7.34 -3.82
CA LEU A 929 -22.12 -7.65 -5.23
C LEU A 929 -23.24 -7.02 -6.08
N VAL A 930 -22.88 -6.16 -7.01
CA VAL A 930 -23.80 -5.57 -8.00
C VAL A 930 -23.86 -6.47 -9.24
N ALA A 931 -25.08 -6.73 -9.73
CA ALA A 931 -25.36 -7.60 -10.87
C ALA A 931 -24.71 -9.01 -10.80
N PRO A 932 -24.84 -9.75 -9.68
CA PRO A 932 -24.25 -11.09 -9.54
C PRO A 932 -24.82 -12.06 -10.59
N GLU A 933 -23.94 -12.87 -11.19
CA GLU A 933 -24.35 -13.94 -12.10
C GLU A 933 -25.22 -14.98 -11.38
N ALA A 934 -26.08 -15.69 -12.13
CA ALA A 934 -26.78 -16.84 -11.58
C ALA A 934 -25.81 -17.94 -11.12
N GLY A 935 -26.17 -18.62 -10.04
CA GLY A 935 -25.34 -19.66 -9.40
C GLY A 935 -25.48 -19.65 -7.88
N THR A 936 -24.80 -20.60 -7.23
CA THR A 936 -24.72 -20.69 -5.76
C THR A 936 -23.53 -19.87 -5.28
N TYR A 937 -23.73 -19.10 -4.21
CA TYR A 937 -22.71 -18.28 -3.55
C TYR A 937 -22.52 -18.80 -2.13
N TRP A 938 -21.27 -18.80 -1.66
CA TRP A 938 -20.95 -19.00 -0.26
C TRP A 938 -20.73 -17.64 0.40
N ILE A 939 -21.14 -17.55 1.67
CA ILE A 939 -20.91 -16.38 2.52
C ILE A 939 -20.32 -16.90 3.82
N LEU A 940 -19.05 -16.62 4.04
CA LEU A 940 -18.23 -17.08 5.16
C LEU A 940 -18.09 -15.92 6.15
N VAL A 941 -18.33 -16.21 7.43
CA VAL A 941 -18.15 -15.26 8.54
C VAL A 941 -17.10 -15.82 9.48
N GLN A 942 -16.15 -14.98 9.90
CA GLN A 942 -15.05 -15.31 10.80
C GLN A 942 -15.10 -14.42 12.05
N ASN A 943 -14.94 -15.02 13.23
CA ASN A 943 -14.78 -14.27 14.48
C ASN A 943 -13.29 -14.02 14.71
N TRP A 944 -12.77 -12.93 14.16
CA TRP A 944 -11.35 -12.58 14.23
C TRP A 944 -10.89 -12.25 15.65
N LEU A 945 -11.67 -11.50 16.44
CA LEU A 945 -11.33 -11.14 17.82
C LEU A 945 -12.55 -11.04 18.74
N THR A 946 -12.68 -12.00 19.66
CA THR A 946 -13.82 -12.05 20.59
C THR A 946 -13.87 -10.87 21.55
N GLY A 947 -15.09 -10.42 21.85
CA GLY A 947 -15.35 -9.43 22.90
C GLY A 947 -15.26 -10.01 24.32
N SER A 948 -15.79 -11.23 24.53
CA SER A 948 -15.72 -11.89 25.84
C SER A 948 -15.83 -13.43 25.87
N GLY A 949 -15.40 -14.10 24.79
CA GLY A 949 -15.15 -15.55 24.76
C GLY A 949 -15.88 -16.29 23.65
N ALA A 950 -17.22 -16.30 23.69
CA ALA A 950 -18.04 -16.75 22.57
C ALA A 950 -19.08 -15.67 22.30
N ASP A 951 -19.09 -15.16 21.07
CA ASP A 951 -19.83 -13.99 20.68
C ASP A 951 -21.03 -14.35 19.80
N ALA A 952 -22.15 -13.67 20.03
CA ALA A 952 -23.32 -13.77 19.18
C ALA A 952 -23.07 -12.98 17.89
N VAL A 953 -23.57 -13.47 16.76
CA VAL A 953 -23.47 -12.78 15.47
C VAL A 953 -24.75 -12.99 14.68
N THR A 954 -25.19 -11.93 14.00
CA THR A 954 -26.39 -11.87 13.19
C THR A 954 -25.99 -11.47 11.77
N LEU A 955 -26.00 -12.43 10.85
CA LEU A 955 -25.72 -12.22 9.43
C LEU A 955 -27.05 -11.96 8.70
N SER A 956 -27.18 -10.84 8.01
CA SER A 956 -28.32 -10.53 7.14
C SER A 956 -27.88 -10.62 5.68
N THR A 957 -28.58 -11.41 4.87
CA THR A 957 -28.30 -11.56 3.43
C THR A 957 -29.55 -11.36 2.58
N THR A 958 -29.45 -10.53 1.55
CA THR A 958 -30.52 -10.26 0.59
C THR A 958 -30.03 -10.47 -0.85
N VAL A 959 -30.74 -11.31 -1.61
CA VAL A 959 -30.61 -11.37 -3.08
C VAL A 959 -31.77 -10.60 -3.69
N ILE A 960 -31.47 -9.54 -4.43
CA ILE A 960 -32.45 -8.83 -5.25
C ILE A 960 -32.41 -9.45 -6.65
N PRO A 961 -33.51 -10.02 -7.17
CA PRO A 961 -33.54 -10.66 -8.48
C PRO A 961 -33.41 -9.65 -9.64
N ALA A 962 -33.15 -10.13 -10.86
CA ALA A 962 -33.08 -9.28 -12.04
C ALA A 962 -34.44 -8.71 -12.52
N GLU A 963 -35.56 -9.10 -11.90
CA GLU A 963 -36.90 -8.60 -12.20
C GLU A 963 -37.43 -7.69 -11.09
N ASP A 964 -38.19 -6.65 -11.47
CA ASP A 964 -38.83 -5.73 -10.52
C ASP A 964 -39.97 -6.43 -9.78
N LEU A 965 -39.86 -6.53 -8.45
CA LEU A 965 -40.88 -7.10 -7.58
C LEU A 965 -42.13 -6.19 -7.46
N GLY A 966 -42.03 -4.91 -7.85
CA GLY A 966 -43.17 -3.98 -7.94
C GLY A 966 -43.71 -3.45 -6.62
N ASN A 967 -43.06 -3.78 -5.49
CA ASN A 967 -43.37 -3.30 -4.13
C ASN A 967 -42.65 -1.97 -3.77
N LEU A 968 -41.76 -1.48 -4.64
CA LEU A 968 -41.02 -0.22 -4.50
C LEU A 968 -41.11 0.61 -5.78
N THR A 969 -41.13 1.94 -5.63
CA THR A 969 -41.04 2.90 -6.73
C THR A 969 -40.18 4.10 -6.32
N ALA A 970 -39.51 4.74 -7.27
CA ALA A 970 -38.83 6.02 -7.06
C ALA A 970 -39.32 7.08 -8.05
N THR A 971 -39.45 8.32 -7.60
CA THR A 971 -39.83 9.47 -8.42
C THR A 971 -39.00 10.69 -8.04
N ALA A 972 -38.65 11.52 -9.02
CA ALA A 972 -37.90 12.74 -8.80
C ALA A 972 -38.30 13.80 -9.85
N PRO A 973 -38.01 15.10 -9.61
CA PRO A 973 -38.08 16.12 -10.65
C PRO A 973 -37.26 15.73 -11.88
N SER A 974 -37.72 16.11 -13.07
CA SER A 974 -36.86 16.14 -14.26
C SER A 974 -37.38 17.14 -15.31
N PRO A 975 -36.49 17.77 -16.11
CA PRO A 975 -35.04 17.61 -16.07
C PRO A 975 -34.38 18.25 -14.85
N VAL A 976 -33.18 17.78 -14.49
CA VAL A 976 -32.31 18.39 -13.46
C VAL A 976 -30.90 18.55 -14.04
N GLY A 977 -30.27 19.70 -13.81
CA GLY A 977 -28.90 19.95 -14.28
C GLY A 977 -27.83 19.27 -13.41
N ALA A 978 -26.68 18.97 -14.00
CA ALA A 978 -25.50 18.53 -13.25
C ALA A 978 -25.14 19.50 -12.11
N GLY A 979 -24.97 18.99 -10.90
CA GLY A 979 -24.68 19.76 -9.70
C GLY A 979 -25.87 20.50 -9.08
N GLU A 980 -27.08 20.41 -9.64
CA GLU A 980 -28.29 20.93 -8.99
C GLU A 980 -28.84 19.89 -7.99
N PRO A 981 -29.06 20.25 -6.71
CA PRO A 981 -29.70 19.36 -5.74
C PRO A 981 -31.18 19.17 -6.05
N PHE A 982 -31.69 17.95 -5.87
CA PHE A 982 -33.09 17.59 -6.07
C PHE A 982 -33.54 16.47 -5.14
N ASP A 983 -34.85 16.37 -4.92
CA ASP A 983 -35.43 15.37 -4.03
C ASP A 983 -35.80 14.09 -4.80
N ILE A 984 -35.47 12.93 -4.24
CA ILE A 984 -35.96 11.61 -4.71
C ILE A 984 -36.97 11.09 -3.70
N THR A 985 -38.24 10.96 -4.11
CA THR A 985 -39.28 10.32 -3.30
C THR A 985 -39.36 8.83 -3.65
N LEU A 986 -39.04 7.99 -2.67
CA LEU A 986 -39.27 6.56 -2.68
C LEU A 986 -40.67 6.28 -2.13
N ALA A 987 -41.43 5.37 -2.73
CA ALA A 987 -42.72 4.93 -2.22
C ALA A 987 -42.87 3.41 -2.31
N TRP A 988 -43.39 2.80 -1.26
CA TRP A 988 -43.49 1.35 -1.08
C TRP A 988 -44.91 0.88 -0.79
N SER A 989 -45.16 -0.39 -1.09
CA SER A 989 -46.38 -1.12 -0.73
C SER A 989 -46.06 -2.60 -0.62
N GLU A 990 -46.02 -3.12 0.61
CA GLU A 990 -45.72 -4.53 0.90
C GLU A 990 -46.72 -5.05 1.95
N SER A 991 -47.22 -6.28 1.81
CA SER A 991 -48.12 -6.93 2.77
C SER A 991 -47.38 -7.84 3.75
N ASP A 992 -46.20 -8.36 3.36
CA ASP A 992 -45.42 -9.32 4.14
C ASP A 992 -44.45 -8.70 5.18
N PHE A 993 -44.55 -7.39 5.46
CA PHE A 993 -43.75 -6.74 6.51
C PHE A 993 -44.09 -7.28 7.92
N GLU A 994 -43.07 -7.68 8.68
CA GLU A 994 -43.15 -8.00 10.11
C GLU A 994 -42.22 -7.08 10.92
N VAL A 995 -42.64 -6.67 12.13
CA VAL A 995 -41.84 -5.78 12.99
C VAL A 995 -40.55 -6.49 13.43
N GLY A 996 -39.41 -5.90 13.11
CA GLY A 996 -38.06 -6.47 13.27
C GLY A 996 -37.40 -6.87 11.95
N ASP A 997 -38.13 -6.96 10.84
CA ASP A 997 -37.54 -7.26 9.54
C ASP A 997 -36.74 -6.08 8.98
N THR A 998 -35.66 -6.38 8.26
CA THR A 998 -34.99 -5.45 7.34
C THR A 998 -35.26 -5.90 5.90
N TRP A 999 -35.74 -4.98 5.07
CA TRP A 999 -35.96 -5.18 3.65
C TRP A 999 -35.02 -4.32 2.83
N VAL A 1000 -34.37 -4.90 1.82
CA VAL A 1000 -33.37 -4.22 0.97
C VAL A 1000 -33.90 -4.14 -0.46
N GLY A 1001 -33.89 -2.94 -1.03
CA GLY A 1001 -34.26 -2.67 -2.41
C GLY A 1001 -33.15 -1.97 -3.19
N LEU A 1002 -33.31 -1.89 -4.52
CA LEU A 1002 -32.34 -1.25 -5.42
C LEU A 1002 -33.01 -0.19 -6.28
N VAL A 1003 -32.39 0.99 -6.34
CA VAL A 1003 -32.79 2.11 -7.19
C VAL A 1003 -31.59 2.56 -8.03
N GLU A 1004 -31.60 2.22 -9.32
CA GLU A 1004 -30.62 2.72 -10.29
C GLU A 1004 -31.16 4.05 -10.86
N VAL A 1005 -30.48 5.16 -10.58
CA VAL A 1005 -30.85 6.50 -11.06
C VAL A 1005 -30.31 6.68 -12.46
N ASN A 1006 -31.20 6.81 -13.45
CA ASN A 1006 -30.81 6.83 -14.86
C ASN A 1006 -30.85 8.25 -15.43
N SER A 1007 -29.90 8.59 -16.32
CA SER A 1007 -29.79 9.93 -16.92
C SER A 1007 -30.93 10.24 -17.91
N GLY A 1008 -31.58 9.21 -18.45
CA GLY A 1008 -32.51 9.30 -19.58
C GLY A 1008 -31.83 9.55 -20.94
N SER A 1009 -30.50 9.66 -20.98
CA SER A 1009 -29.70 9.70 -22.20
C SER A 1009 -29.38 8.29 -22.71
N SER A 1010 -29.05 8.15 -23.99
CA SER A 1010 -28.66 6.85 -24.57
C SER A 1010 -27.19 6.46 -24.34
N SER A 1011 -26.40 7.32 -23.67
CA SER A 1011 -24.95 7.20 -23.51
C SER A 1011 -24.49 6.96 -22.06
N VAL A 1012 -25.37 7.19 -21.07
CA VAL A 1012 -25.12 6.82 -19.67
C VAL A 1012 -26.38 6.15 -19.14
N THR A 1013 -26.35 4.83 -18.94
CA THR A 1013 -27.47 4.08 -18.38
C THR A 1013 -27.73 4.51 -16.95
N ASP A 1014 -26.71 4.41 -16.10
CA ASP A 1014 -26.84 4.51 -14.64
C ASP A 1014 -25.90 5.61 -14.10
N VAL A 1015 -26.45 6.51 -13.29
CA VAL A 1015 -25.79 7.71 -12.74
C VAL A 1015 -25.42 7.52 -11.28
N ALA A 1016 -26.28 6.81 -10.55
CA ALA A 1016 -26.06 6.36 -9.19
C ALA A 1016 -26.80 5.04 -8.98
N ILE A 1017 -26.26 4.20 -8.11
CA ILE A 1017 -26.93 3.00 -7.61
C ILE A 1017 -27.18 3.27 -6.12
N MET A 1018 -28.45 3.30 -5.71
CA MET A 1018 -28.82 3.43 -4.31
C MET A 1018 -29.37 2.08 -3.81
N VAL A 1019 -28.73 1.56 -2.76
CA VAL A 1019 -29.27 0.45 -1.97
C VAL A 1019 -30.15 1.07 -0.90
N VAL A 1020 -31.42 0.70 -0.85
CA VAL A 1020 -32.41 1.31 0.04
C VAL A 1020 -32.92 0.28 1.04
N GLU A 1021 -32.75 0.59 2.31
CA GLU A 1021 -33.11 -0.26 3.43
C GLU A 1021 -34.33 0.25 4.15
N PHE A 1022 -35.22 -0.67 4.49
CA PHE A 1022 -36.43 -0.39 5.23
C PHE A 1022 -36.46 -1.28 6.46
N ASN A 1023 -36.17 -0.68 7.61
CA ASN A 1023 -36.22 -1.32 8.92
C ASN A 1023 -37.65 -1.20 9.46
N VAL A 1024 -38.34 -2.33 9.64
CA VAL A 1024 -39.74 -2.34 10.09
C VAL A 1024 -39.78 -2.18 11.61
N THR A 1025 -39.91 -0.94 12.10
CA THR A 1025 -39.83 -0.62 13.53
C THR A 1025 -41.18 -0.64 14.26
N ASP A 1026 -42.28 -0.42 13.52
CA ASP A 1026 -43.68 -0.54 13.97
C ASP A 1026 -44.56 -0.84 12.74
N LEU A 1027 -45.82 -1.23 12.93
CA LEU A 1027 -46.80 -1.38 11.84
C LEU A 1027 -48.15 -0.83 12.31
N THR A 1028 -48.37 0.44 11.98
CA THR A 1028 -49.46 1.27 12.55
C THR A 1028 -50.74 1.30 11.70
N ASP A 1029 -50.67 0.82 10.46
CA ASP A 1029 -51.78 0.62 9.53
C ASP A 1029 -52.07 -0.89 9.32
N THR A 1030 -52.94 -1.22 8.35
CA THR A 1030 -53.31 -2.60 8.02
C THR A 1030 -52.66 -3.02 6.71
N PRO A 1031 -52.28 -4.30 6.53
CA PRO A 1031 -51.75 -4.79 5.26
C PRO A 1031 -52.66 -4.48 4.07
N PRO A 1032 -52.12 -4.22 2.87
CA PRO A 1032 -52.91 -4.21 1.64
C PRO A 1032 -53.70 -5.52 1.44
N ASP A 1033 -54.91 -5.41 0.86
CA ASP A 1033 -55.75 -6.57 0.54
C ASP A 1033 -55.22 -7.32 -0.72
N ASP A 1034 -54.65 -8.50 -0.54
CA ASP A 1034 -54.10 -9.37 -1.61
C ASP A 1034 -55.15 -10.13 -2.47
N ASP A 1035 -56.37 -9.60 -2.62
CA ASP A 1035 -57.45 -10.26 -3.39
C ASP A 1035 -57.92 -9.46 -4.61
N PRO A 1036 -57.38 -9.75 -5.82
CA PRO A 1036 -57.92 -9.27 -7.08
C PRO A 1036 -59.07 -10.18 -7.59
N THR A 1037 -60.11 -10.43 -6.78
CA THR A 1037 -61.36 -11.06 -7.25
C THR A 1037 -62.59 -10.14 -7.16
N PRO A 1038 -63.46 -10.10 -8.20
CA PRO A 1038 -64.62 -9.21 -8.20
C PRO A 1038 -65.71 -9.73 -7.27
N GLY A 1039 -66.12 -8.92 -6.29
CA GLY A 1039 -67.23 -9.24 -5.40
C GLY A 1039 -68.57 -9.33 -6.13
N ASP A 1040 -69.06 -10.56 -6.31
CA ASP A 1040 -70.38 -10.87 -6.88
C ASP A 1040 -71.14 -11.83 -5.93
N ASP A 1041 -71.89 -11.29 -4.95
CA ASP A 1041 -73.02 -11.99 -4.32
C ASP A 1041 -74.26 -11.08 -4.23
N PRO A 1042 -75.18 -11.18 -5.20
CA PRO A 1042 -76.46 -10.48 -5.18
C PRO A 1042 -77.59 -11.38 -4.68
N ALA A 1043 -77.77 -11.50 -3.36
CA ALA A 1043 -78.86 -12.30 -2.78
C ALA A 1043 -79.53 -11.75 -1.49
N ASP A 1044 -80.23 -10.61 -1.57
CA ASP A 1044 -81.42 -10.41 -0.71
C ASP A 1044 -82.66 -9.90 -1.50
N ARG A 1045 -83.69 -10.76 -1.52
CA ARG A 1045 -85.13 -10.53 -1.81
C ARG A 1045 -85.63 -10.05 -3.19
N ASN A 1046 -86.17 -11.03 -3.95
CA ASN A 1046 -87.62 -11.27 -4.22
C ASN A 1046 -88.55 -10.15 -4.79
N PRO A 1047 -89.66 -10.48 -5.50
CA PRO A 1047 -89.76 -10.37 -6.97
C PRO A 1047 -91.03 -9.53 -7.38
N PRO A 1048 -91.64 -9.51 -8.61
CA PRO A 1048 -92.04 -10.70 -9.42
C PRO A 1048 -92.10 -10.60 -10.98
N THR A 1049 -92.30 -11.77 -11.61
CA THR A 1049 -92.84 -12.05 -12.98
C THR A 1049 -91.99 -11.77 -14.24
N GLY A 1050 -92.02 -12.66 -15.25
CA GLY A 1050 -91.62 -12.24 -16.61
C GLY A 1050 -91.50 -13.19 -17.82
N SER A 1051 -91.26 -14.51 -17.68
CA SER A 1051 -91.36 -15.56 -18.75
C SER A 1051 -90.69 -15.41 -20.16
N GLY A 1052 -89.78 -16.34 -20.48
CA GLY A 1052 -89.54 -16.90 -21.84
C GLY A 1052 -88.41 -16.27 -22.70
N GLY A 1053 -87.63 -17.02 -23.50
CA GLY A 1053 -87.49 -18.47 -23.64
C GLY A 1053 -86.72 -18.92 -24.92
N ALA A 1054 -86.12 -20.12 -24.85
CA ALA A 1054 -85.69 -21.03 -25.93
C ALA A 1054 -84.39 -20.82 -26.78
N LEU A 1055 -83.52 -21.85 -26.72
CA LEU A 1055 -82.75 -22.57 -27.79
C LEU A 1055 -82.28 -21.83 -29.07
N GLY A 1056 -81.08 -22.01 -29.64
CA GLY A 1056 -80.06 -23.07 -29.59
C GLY A 1056 -79.44 -23.34 -30.99
N TRP A 1057 -78.37 -24.16 -31.07
CA TRP A 1057 -77.76 -24.82 -32.27
C TRP A 1057 -77.05 -23.94 -33.35
N ALA A 1058 -76.13 -24.41 -34.22
CA ALA A 1058 -75.07 -25.46 -34.20
C ALA A 1058 -74.36 -25.54 -35.60
N THR A 1059 -73.16 -26.17 -35.68
CA THR A 1059 -72.53 -26.81 -36.90
C THR A 1059 -72.03 -25.90 -38.06
N LEU A 1060 -71.10 -26.27 -38.99
CA LEU A 1060 -70.73 -27.61 -39.55
C LEU A 1060 -69.31 -27.71 -40.25
N PHE A 1061 -68.50 -28.73 -39.88
CA PHE A 1061 -67.52 -29.63 -40.59
C PHE A 1061 -66.57 -29.35 -41.81
N ALA A 1062 -65.40 -30.04 -41.73
CA ALA A 1062 -64.69 -30.93 -42.72
C ALA A 1062 -63.65 -30.43 -43.76
N LEU A 1063 -62.66 -31.21 -44.29
CA LEU A 1063 -61.82 -32.40 -43.90
C LEU A 1063 -60.80 -32.72 -45.05
N LEU A 1064 -59.54 -33.15 -44.75
CA LEU A 1064 -58.52 -33.85 -45.62
C LEU A 1064 -58.08 -33.21 -46.98
N GLY A 1065 -56.95 -33.55 -47.63
CA GLY A 1065 -55.78 -34.38 -47.26
C GLY A 1065 -54.88 -34.85 -48.45
N ALA A 1066 -53.58 -34.49 -48.41
CA ALA A 1066 -52.38 -35.24 -48.90
C ALA A 1066 -51.87 -35.30 -50.39
N PHE A 1067 -50.52 -35.45 -50.49
CA PHE A 1067 -49.66 -36.07 -51.55
C PHE A 1067 -48.94 -35.27 -52.70
N LEU A 1068 -47.71 -34.78 -52.39
CA LEU A 1068 -46.40 -35.12 -53.04
C LEU A 1068 -46.17 -35.10 -54.60
N ARG A 1069 -45.32 -34.18 -55.10
CA ARG A 1069 -43.90 -34.41 -55.56
C ARG A 1069 -43.24 -33.26 -56.37
N ARG A 1070 -42.00 -32.86 -55.98
CA ARG A 1070 -40.76 -32.53 -56.77
C ARG A 1070 -40.92 -31.82 -58.16
N ARG A 1071 -40.14 -30.80 -58.55
CA ARG A 1071 -38.64 -30.72 -58.62
C ARG A 1071 -38.17 -29.43 -59.38
N ARG A 1072 -37.06 -28.80 -58.92
CA ARG A 1072 -35.97 -28.09 -59.68
C ARG A 1072 -36.34 -26.93 -60.65
N VAL A 1073 -35.45 -25.99 -60.96
CA VAL A 1073 -33.99 -25.89 -60.68
C VAL A 1073 -33.71 -25.17 -59.38
#